data_AF-A0A535S5A4-F1
#
_entry.id   AF-A0A535S5A4-F1
#
_cell.length_a   1.000
_cell.length_b   1.000
_cell.length_c   1.000
_cell.angle_alpha   90.00
_cell.angle_beta   90.00
_cell.angle_gamma   90.00
#
_symmetry.space_group_name_H-M   'P 1'
#
loop_
_entity.id
_entity.type
_entity.pdbx_description
1 polymer ?
#
loop_
_entity_poly.entity_id
_entity_poly.type
_entity_poly.pdbx_seq_one_letter_code
_entity_poly.pdbx_strand_id
1 'polypeptide(L)'
;VENSQPDIKNRLVSLLKNLFSIEPIVGPGDGACTNIRAYSRLLVEWLQENGLLKQKANAVRVPEAIFQSPSSVVGAFLAGYFDADGCDRGRKGGYGFDSVSRAMLEDLQLLLLANGIVSHITTQDRSAQGWLPIHRLIVTGAQFKERFSKLISISINKDKQRKGLRSHRSNYPMEVWGTLGIPGRYYQGLFDFTKERVSHYALTRVRERVLAAGGTAMVEHLDALLGVLPDVIISIAPLGPSEVYDFEVDEVHLLAGGGIYTSNSRRGALMIMLDDNHPDIEEFITVKRTAGKIEHANLSVCISDKFMEAVKEDADWDLIWQNEVKKTVRARHLWDLICKSAWESAEPGMVFMDRYNKESNTWYYENIRCVNPCVTGNTLVSTEQGYTYARDLQIGMKVRTPAGLKPIEKMYNNGLQRIYRVEFSDGGYLEGTADHKLKVVRGKKYQWVPIAELAQGDKVLVIANETFGPRQSLPKEALENITKRELNAANFYDRKLGLIVGTVLGDGTLRELQNGTSHSYQCKVAFGTHEDGWYDTFTNLMTDMNIHTHRTLVEKVFVGEGGVAVKHAAVRLECYKLASLLVRIGMTPNIKAPHKTIPAAFMRLEKEFLAGILDGLFSTDGSVLMKQDNPMLRFHTSSYELAQQVRLILLQFGIHGRIYRATRDEDLMYDGRSMYGTGEKYDILIMNEGIARFHAEIGLSHPEKAARLKEIAEDW
;
A
#
# COMPACT_ATOMS: atom_id res chain seq x y z
N VAL A 1 19.03 32.86 30.48
CA VAL A 1 17.82 32.97 31.32
C VAL A 1 18.06 32.13 32.56
N GLU A 2 18.27 32.81 33.68
CA GLU A 2 18.47 32.20 34.99
C GLU A 2 17.30 31.27 35.34
N ASN A 3 17.64 30.13 35.94
CA ASN A 3 16.72 29.03 36.21
C ASN A 3 15.93 29.35 37.49
N SER A 4 14.83 30.11 37.37
CA SER A 4 14.12 30.70 38.51
C SER A 4 12.94 29.90 39.09
N GLN A 5 12.79 28.60 38.77
CA GLN A 5 11.68 27.81 39.35
C GLN A 5 12.16 26.59 40.16
N PRO A 6 11.84 26.51 41.47
CA PRO A 6 12.26 25.42 42.35
C PRO A 6 11.49 24.11 42.07
N ASP A 7 12.14 22.96 42.36
CA ASP A 7 11.52 21.63 42.40
C ASP A 7 10.18 21.63 43.20
N ILE A 8 9.19 20.81 42.80
CA ILE A 8 7.85 20.72 43.40
C ILE A 8 7.94 20.57 44.92
N LYS A 9 8.90 19.77 45.38
CA LYS A 9 9.22 19.62 46.81
C LYS A 9 9.51 20.96 47.48
N ASN A 10 10.47 21.72 46.93
CA ASN A 10 10.90 23.01 47.50
C ASN A 10 9.77 24.05 47.39
N ARG A 11 8.97 24.01 46.32
CA ARG A 11 7.81 24.87 46.15
C ARG A 11 6.75 24.62 47.23
N LEU A 12 6.41 23.35 47.50
CA LEU A 12 5.45 22.99 48.56
C LEU A 12 5.96 23.38 49.95
N VAL A 13 7.26 23.18 50.22
CA VAL A 13 7.88 23.61 51.48
C VAL A 13 7.78 25.13 51.65
N SER A 14 8.14 25.90 50.62
CA SER A 14 8.03 27.36 50.67
C SER A 14 6.59 27.85 50.81
N LEU A 15 5.62 27.22 50.17
CA LEU A 15 4.21 27.59 50.29
C LEU A 15 3.69 27.38 51.72
N LEU A 16 4.02 26.25 52.35
CA LEU A 16 3.62 25.97 53.74
C LEU A 16 4.22 26.98 54.73
N LYS A 17 5.48 27.35 54.53
CA LYS A 17 6.15 28.39 55.34
C LYS A 17 5.54 29.78 55.11
N ASN A 18 5.37 30.17 53.85
CA ASN A 18 4.99 31.55 53.52
C ASN A 18 3.51 31.84 53.77
N LEU A 19 2.63 30.89 53.47
CA LEU A 19 1.18 31.10 53.58
C LEU A 19 0.63 30.74 54.95
N PHE A 20 1.20 29.73 55.60
CA PHE A 20 0.66 29.20 56.85
C PHE A 20 1.65 29.28 58.02
N SER A 21 2.87 29.76 57.80
CA SER A 21 3.94 29.77 58.80
C SER A 21 4.21 28.38 59.40
N ILE A 22 4.04 27.33 58.59
CA ILE A 22 4.26 25.94 58.98
C ILE A 22 5.61 25.48 58.45
N GLU A 23 6.44 24.93 59.33
CA GLU A 23 7.67 24.22 58.98
C GLU A 23 7.38 22.74 58.72
N PRO A 24 7.39 22.26 57.45
CA PRO A 24 7.10 20.87 57.16
C PRO A 24 8.31 19.96 57.41
N ILE A 25 8.02 18.73 57.85
CA ILE A 25 9.01 17.66 57.96
C ILE A 25 9.16 16.97 56.61
N VAL A 26 10.39 16.92 56.11
CA VAL A 26 10.74 16.24 54.86
C VAL A 26 11.49 14.95 55.21
N GLY A 27 10.99 13.81 54.75
CA GLY A 27 11.62 12.51 54.97
C GLY A 27 11.51 11.58 53.77
N PRO A 28 12.21 10.43 53.78
CA PRO A 28 12.06 9.40 52.75
C PRO A 28 10.63 8.85 52.73
N GLY A 29 10.12 8.58 51.53
CA GLY A 29 8.88 7.83 51.30
C GLY A 29 9.17 6.45 50.72
N ASP A 30 8.12 5.76 50.25
CA ASP A 30 8.27 4.45 49.63
C ASP A 30 8.97 4.57 48.26
N GLY A 31 10.00 3.76 48.04
CA GLY A 31 10.78 3.76 46.81
C GLY A 31 11.55 5.07 46.59
N ALA A 32 11.38 5.70 45.42
CA ALA A 32 12.06 6.95 45.06
C ALA A 32 11.30 8.22 45.51
N CYS A 33 10.26 8.09 46.33
CA CYS A 33 9.41 9.20 46.75
C CYS A 33 9.98 9.93 47.98
N THR A 34 9.69 11.23 48.09
CA THR A 34 9.95 12.03 49.30
C THR A 34 8.62 12.39 49.95
N ASN A 35 8.49 12.12 51.25
CA ASN A 35 7.33 12.51 52.04
C ASN A 35 7.51 13.92 52.60
N ILE A 36 6.50 14.77 52.43
CA ILE A 36 6.39 16.07 53.09
C ILE A 36 5.21 15.99 54.06
N ARG A 37 5.46 16.20 55.35
CA ARG A 37 4.45 16.14 56.41
C ARG A 37 4.35 17.47 57.13
N ALA A 38 3.15 18.03 57.20
CA ALA A 38 2.85 19.24 57.97
C ALA A 38 1.89 18.89 59.09
N TYR A 39 2.26 19.17 60.34
CA TYR A 39 1.39 18.96 61.50
C TYR A 39 0.81 20.31 61.90
N SER A 40 -0.41 20.61 61.45
CA SER A 40 -1.10 21.84 61.80
C SER A 40 -2.60 21.63 61.84
N ARG A 41 -3.18 21.84 63.04
CA ARG A 41 -4.63 21.81 63.23
C ARG A 41 -5.32 22.93 62.44
N LEU A 42 -4.74 24.12 62.44
CA LEU A 42 -5.26 25.28 61.71
C LEU A 42 -5.32 25.03 60.20
N LEU A 43 -4.32 24.36 59.62
CA LEU A 43 -4.34 24.01 58.19
C LEU A 43 -5.45 23.00 57.88
N VAL A 44 -5.65 22.02 58.75
CA VAL A 44 -6.70 21.00 58.56
C VAL A 44 -8.09 21.63 58.70
N GLU A 45 -8.31 22.48 59.72
CA GLU A 45 -9.56 23.22 59.90
C GLU A 45 -9.83 24.15 58.71
N TRP A 46 -8.81 24.88 58.24
CA TRP A 46 -8.92 25.71 57.04
C TRP A 46 -9.28 24.91 55.78
N LEU A 47 -8.64 23.75 55.55
CA LEU A 47 -9.00 22.86 54.44
C LEU A 47 -10.43 22.33 54.58
N GLN A 48 -10.88 22.04 55.81
CA GLN A 48 -12.23 21.58 56.08
C GLN A 48 -13.29 22.65 55.79
N GLU A 49 -13.08 23.88 56.29
CA GLU A 49 -13.97 25.02 56.05
C GLU A 49 -14.10 25.37 54.56
N ASN A 50 -13.05 25.12 53.78
CA ASN A 50 -13.04 25.34 52.34
C ASN A 50 -13.44 24.10 51.51
N GLY A 51 -13.88 23.00 52.15
CA GLY A 51 -14.31 21.78 51.45
C GLY A 51 -13.19 21.02 50.72
N LEU A 52 -11.93 21.21 51.14
CA LEU A 52 -10.72 20.68 50.52
C LEU A 52 -10.18 19.40 51.17
N LEU A 53 -10.92 18.80 52.13
CA LEU A 53 -10.55 17.52 52.70
C LEU A 53 -10.70 16.39 51.67
N LYS A 54 -9.68 15.52 51.60
CA LYS A 54 -9.59 14.46 50.60
C LYS A 54 -10.72 13.45 50.75
N GLN A 55 -11.60 13.39 49.75
CA GLN A 55 -12.61 12.33 49.60
C GLN A 55 -11.98 11.04 49.04
N LYS A 56 -12.75 9.95 49.01
CA LYS A 56 -12.31 8.71 48.31
C LYS A 56 -12.02 9.03 46.83
N ALA A 57 -11.00 8.40 46.26
CA ALA A 57 -10.50 8.73 44.93
C ALA A 57 -11.55 8.66 43.79
N ASN A 58 -12.56 7.80 43.93
CA ASN A 58 -13.66 7.66 42.97
C ASN A 58 -14.80 8.68 43.18
N ALA A 59 -14.82 9.39 44.31
CA ALA A 59 -15.84 10.38 44.67
C ALA A 59 -15.31 11.83 44.66
N VAL A 60 -14.01 12.02 44.40
CA VAL A 60 -13.39 13.35 44.39
C VAL A 60 -14.04 14.25 43.33
N ARG A 61 -14.22 15.52 43.68
CA ARG A 61 -14.80 16.60 42.87
C ARG A 61 -13.97 17.86 43.02
N VAL A 62 -14.10 18.78 42.07
CA VAL A 62 -13.52 20.12 42.22
C VAL A 62 -14.37 20.90 43.23
N PRO A 63 -13.76 21.55 44.25
CA PRO A 63 -14.49 22.37 45.21
C PRO A 63 -15.22 23.53 44.52
N GLU A 64 -16.45 23.82 44.96
CA GLU A 64 -17.29 24.88 44.38
C GLU A 64 -16.59 26.25 44.37
N ALA A 65 -15.82 26.56 45.41
CA ALA A 65 -15.05 27.80 45.51
C ALA A 65 -14.09 28.01 44.31
N ILE A 66 -13.58 26.94 43.70
CA ILE A 66 -12.70 27.03 42.52
C ILE A 66 -13.48 27.49 41.29
N PHE A 67 -14.73 27.03 41.11
CA PHE A 67 -15.57 27.45 39.98
C PHE A 67 -15.93 28.94 40.03
N GLN A 68 -15.99 29.51 41.23
CA GLN A 68 -16.30 30.93 41.46
C GLN A 68 -15.04 31.81 41.49
N SER A 69 -13.85 31.20 41.38
CA SER A 69 -12.57 31.91 41.49
C SER A 69 -12.13 32.53 40.16
N PRO A 70 -11.31 33.60 40.18
CA PRO A 70 -10.72 34.17 38.97
C PRO A 70 -9.88 33.15 38.18
N SER A 71 -9.73 33.36 36.86
CA SER A 71 -8.96 32.48 35.97
C SER A 71 -7.51 32.22 36.44
N SER A 72 -6.89 33.17 37.15
CA SER A 72 -5.55 32.99 37.73
C SER A 72 -5.52 31.92 38.84
N VAL A 73 -6.56 31.86 39.67
CA VAL A 73 -6.72 30.86 40.74
C VAL A 73 -7.11 29.52 40.14
N VAL A 74 -8.03 29.50 39.17
CA VAL A 74 -8.39 28.29 38.41
C VAL A 74 -7.15 27.70 37.72
N GLY A 75 -6.35 28.55 37.06
CA GLY A 75 -5.10 28.15 36.43
C GLY A 75 -4.10 27.55 37.42
N ALA A 76 -3.93 28.14 38.61
CA ALA A 76 -3.06 27.60 39.65
C ALA A 76 -3.55 26.25 40.21
N PHE A 77 -4.86 26.08 40.38
CA PHE A 77 -5.47 24.81 40.77
C PHE A 77 -5.24 23.72 39.73
N LEU A 78 -5.51 24.02 38.45
CA LEU A 78 -5.28 23.12 37.32
C LEU A 78 -3.79 22.76 37.19
N ALA A 79 -2.89 23.72 37.42
CA ALA A 79 -1.45 23.48 37.43
C ALA A 79 -1.05 22.49 38.52
N GLY A 80 -1.53 22.68 39.76
CA GLY A 80 -1.24 21.78 40.87
C GLY A 80 -1.74 20.36 40.62
N TYR A 81 -2.95 20.23 40.06
CA TYR A 81 -3.50 18.92 39.69
C TYR A 81 -2.74 18.28 38.52
N PHE A 82 -2.31 19.07 37.53
CA PHE A 82 -1.49 18.59 36.40
C PHE A 82 -0.08 18.17 36.83
N ASP A 83 0.52 18.88 37.77
CA ASP A 83 1.81 18.52 38.35
C ASP A 83 1.73 17.15 39.06
N ALA A 84 0.62 16.87 39.76
CA ALA A 84 0.34 15.60 40.41
C ALA A 84 0.02 14.47 39.40
N ASP A 85 -1.13 14.54 38.73
CA ASP A 85 -1.72 13.45 37.93
C ASP A 85 -1.78 13.73 36.42
N GLY A 86 -1.19 14.84 35.98
CA GLY A 86 -1.13 15.24 34.58
C GLY A 86 0.04 14.63 33.80
N CYS A 87 -0.15 14.53 32.49
CA CYS A 87 0.83 14.02 31.54
C CYS A 87 0.86 14.86 30.25
N ASP A 88 2.05 15.30 29.84
CA ASP A 88 2.31 15.78 28.48
C ASP A 88 2.65 14.56 27.60
N ARG A 89 1.81 14.32 26.59
CA ARG A 89 1.93 13.20 25.65
C ARG A 89 2.58 13.63 24.33
N GLY A 90 3.18 14.82 24.29
CA GLY A 90 3.92 15.37 23.18
C GLY A 90 3.04 15.99 22.09
N ARG A 91 3.68 16.41 20.99
CA ARG A 91 3.08 17.25 19.93
C ARG A 91 1.74 16.71 19.40
N LYS A 92 1.57 15.39 19.24
CA LYS A 92 0.35 14.75 18.75
C LYS A 92 -0.61 14.27 19.86
N GLY A 93 -0.11 13.96 21.06
CA GLY A 93 -0.90 13.41 22.16
C GLY A 93 -1.54 14.44 23.09
N GLY A 94 -1.03 15.68 23.09
CA GLY A 94 -1.56 16.78 23.90
C GLY A 94 -1.34 16.64 25.39
N TYR A 95 -2.04 17.46 26.18
CA TYR A 95 -2.03 17.41 27.64
C TYR A 95 -3.20 16.58 28.14
N GLY A 96 -3.01 15.74 29.15
CA GLY A 96 -4.15 15.05 29.73
C GLY A 96 -4.01 14.68 31.19
N PHE A 97 -5.16 14.34 31.76
CA PHE A 97 -5.37 13.97 33.15
C PHE A 97 -6.03 12.61 33.19
N ASP A 98 -5.54 11.73 34.05
CA ASP A 98 -6.13 10.41 34.25
C ASP A 98 -6.74 10.37 35.67
N SER A 99 -7.96 9.83 35.80
CA SER A 99 -8.62 9.69 37.10
C SER A 99 -9.61 8.53 37.11
N VAL A 100 -9.80 7.91 38.27
CA VAL A 100 -10.89 6.95 38.50
C VAL A 100 -12.22 7.64 38.85
N SER A 101 -12.23 8.95 39.09
CA SER A 101 -13.44 9.77 39.22
C SER A 101 -13.73 10.46 37.89
N ARG A 102 -14.77 10.00 37.20
CA ARG A 102 -15.27 10.68 35.99
C ARG A 102 -15.75 12.09 36.28
N ALA A 103 -16.48 12.26 37.39
CA ALA A 103 -17.06 13.52 37.79
C ALA A 103 -15.99 14.60 38.07
N MET A 104 -14.83 14.21 38.60
CA MET A 104 -13.68 15.12 38.73
C MET A 104 -13.21 15.63 37.36
N LEU A 105 -13.10 14.74 36.35
CA LEU A 105 -12.66 15.15 35.03
C LEU A 105 -13.69 16.02 34.31
N GLU A 106 -14.98 15.76 34.52
CA GLU A 106 -16.06 16.61 34.01
C GLU A 106 -16.00 18.02 34.62
N ASP A 107 -15.72 18.12 35.92
CA ASP A 107 -15.48 19.41 36.58
C ASP A 107 -14.25 20.15 35.99
N LEU A 108 -13.14 19.44 35.77
CA LEU A 108 -11.95 20.01 35.13
C LEU A 108 -12.25 20.44 33.68
N GLN A 109 -13.04 19.67 32.94
CA GLN A 109 -13.46 20.00 31.59
C GLN A 109 -14.27 21.31 31.56
N LEU A 110 -15.15 21.52 32.52
CA LEU A 110 -15.91 22.77 32.67
C LEU A 110 -15.00 23.95 33.00
N LEU A 111 -14.04 23.81 33.91
CA LEU A 111 -13.05 24.85 34.22
C LEU A 111 -12.21 25.22 33.00
N LEU A 112 -11.77 24.22 32.22
CA LEU A 112 -11.03 24.44 30.98
C LEU A 112 -11.89 25.16 29.93
N LEU A 113 -13.13 24.74 29.78
CA LEU A 113 -14.08 25.34 28.84
C LEU A 113 -14.36 26.81 29.20
N ALA A 114 -14.57 27.12 30.48
CA ALA A 114 -14.75 28.49 30.96
C ALA A 114 -13.54 29.40 30.66
N ASN A 115 -12.34 28.81 30.50
CA ASN A 115 -11.12 29.51 30.11
C ASN A 115 -10.79 29.34 28.60
N GLY A 116 -11.79 28.97 27.78
CA GLY A 116 -11.67 28.90 26.34
C GLY A 116 -10.80 27.75 25.82
N ILE A 117 -10.68 26.66 26.58
CA ILE A 117 -9.91 25.45 26.25
C ILE A 117 -10.87 24.27 26.11
N VAL A 118 -11.02 23.76 24.89
CA VAL A 118 -11.84 22.57 24.63
C VAL A 118 -11.02 21.31 24.93
N SER A 119 -11.66 20.34 25.58
CA SER A 119 -11.08 19.04 25.91
C SER A 119 -12.13 17.94 25.75
N HIS A 120 -11.69 16.68 25.69
CA HIS A 120 -12.58 15.52 25.60
C HIS A 120 -12.22 14.47 26.67
N ILE A 121 -13.24 13.74 27.14
CA ILE A 121 -13.07 12.67 28.13
C ILE A 121 -13.30 11.31 27.46
N THR A 122 -12.40 10.37 27.70
CA THR A 122 -12.51 8.96 27.28
C THR A 122 -12.49 8.07 28.51
N THR A 123 -13.11 6.89 28.41
CA THR A 123 -13.14 5.91 29.50
C THR A 123 -12.59 4.59 29.00
N GLN A 124 -11.69 3.99 29.77
CA GLN A 124 -11.20 2.64 29.53
C GLN A 124 -11.69 1.74 30.66
N ASP A 125 -12.46 0.71 30.30
CA ASP A 125 -12.84 -0.32 31.25
C ASP A 125 -11.64 -1.22 31.59
N ARG A 126 -11.45 -1.47 32.88
CA ARG A 126 -10.41 -2.34 33.44
C ARG A 126 -10.98 -3.34 34.46
N SER A 127 -12.30 -3.54 34.43
CA SER A 127 -13.02 -4.47 35.29
C SER A 127 -12.45 -5.90 35.23
N ALA A 128 -12.02 -6.36 34.05
CA ALA A 128 -11.38 -7.66 33.86
C ALA A 128 -10.08 -7.87 34.67
N GLN A 129 -9.43 -6.78 35.13
CA GLN A 129 -8.23 -6.82 35.95
C GLN A 129 -8.53 -6.65 37.45
N GLY A 130 -9.81 -6.48 37.82
CA GLY A 130 -10.27 -6.15 39.18
C GLY A 130 -10.12 -4.66 39.53
N TRP A 131 -9.88 -3.80 38.53
CA TRP A 131 -9.62 -2.37 38.74
C TRP A 131 -10.86 -1.56 38.38
N LEU A 132 -11.01 -0.40 39.03
CA LEU A 132 -12.04 0.57 38.62
C LEU A 132 -11.72 1.10 37.21
N PRO A 133 -12.75 1.46 36.41
CA PRO A 133 -12.55 2.14 35.14
C PRO A 133 -11.67 3.38 35.31
N ILE A 134 -10.81 3.63 34.34
CA ILE A 134 -10.00 4.84 34.31
C ILE A 134 -10.54 5.77 33.23
N HIS A 135 -10.79 7.01 33.65
CA HIS A 135 -11.24 8.09 32.80
C HIS A 135 -10.04 8.97 32.46
N ARG A 136 -10.06 9.56 31.26
CA ARG A 136 -8.98 10.38 30.76
C ARG A 136 -9.52 11.61 30.06
N LEU A 137 -9.12 12.78 30.54
CA LEU A 137 -9.37 14.07 29.91
C LEU A 137 -8.16 14.45 29.05
N ILE A 138 -8.40 14.89 27.82
CA ILE A 138 -7.34 15.27 26.86
C ILE A 138 -7.64 16.63 26.24
N VAL A 139 -6.64 17.51 26.29
CA VAL A 139 -6.55 18.77 25.56
C VAL A 139 -5.70 18.55 24.32
N THR A 140 -6.35 18.51 23.16
CA THR A 140 -5.74 18.36 21.82
C THR A 140 -6.00 19.60 20.96
N GLY A 141 -5.30 19.72 19.84
CA GLY A 141 -5.36 20.92 18.98
C GLY A 141 -4.32 21.98 19.37
N ALA A 142 -3.66 22.60 18.37
CA ALA A 142 -2.55 23.53 18.60
C ALA A 142 -2.96 24.74 19.45
N GLN A 143 -4.09 25.36 19.12
CA GLN A 143 -4.63 26.54 19.81
C GLN A 143 -4.96 26.25 21.28
N PHE A 144 -5.58 25.11 21.57
CA PHE A 144 -5.99 24.75 22.94
C PHE A 144 -4.80 24.33 23.79
N LYS A 145 -3.79 23.67 23.21
CA LYS A 145 -2.51 23.40 23.90
C LYS A 145 -1.78 24.68 24.27
N GLU A 146 -1.76 25.67 23.38
CA GLU A 146 -1.14 26.97 23.66
C GLU A 146 -1.90 27.74 24.75
N ARG A 147 -3.24 27.75 24.70
CA ARG A 147 -4.06 28.35 25.76
C ARG A 147 -3.89 27.63 27.10
N PHE A 148 -3.84 26.31 27.09
CA PHE A 148 -3.61 25.49 28.28
C PHE A 148 -2.24 25.79 28.90
N SER A 149 -1.16 25.81 28.11
CA SER A 149 0.18 26.10 28.62
C SER A 149 0.29 27.52 29.20
N LYS A 150 -0.40 28.51 28.60
CA LYS A 150 -0.53 29.87 29.13
C LYS A 150 -1.33 29.91 30.45
N LEU A 151 -2.45 29.19 30.53
CA LEU A 151 -3.33 29.19 31.70
C LEU A 151 -2.66 28.59 32.95
N ILE A 152 -1.97 27.46 32.80
CA ILE A 152 -1.42 26.73 33.96
C ILE A 152 0.05 27.05 34.27
N SER A 153 0.73 27.84 33.45
CA SER A 153 2.16 28.22 33.64
C SER A 153 3.02 27.01 34.07
N ILE A 154 3.00 25.96 33.24
CA ILE A 154 3.51 24.60 33.54
C ILE A 154 4.84 24.66 34.31
N SER A 155 4.89 24.05 35.49
CA SER A 155 6.15 23.92 36.23
C SER A 155 7.08 22.95 35.46
N ILE A 156 8.07 23.53 34.78
CA ILE A 156 9.00 22.79 33.93
C ILE A 156 9.98 22.03 34.84
N ASN A 157 9.56 20.88 35.37
CA ASN A 157 10.48 19.89 35.93
C ASN A 157 10.16 18.43 35.59
N LYS A 158 9.01 18.11 34.98
CA LYS A 158 8.84 16.82 34.30
C LYS A 158 9.68 16.71 33.00
N ASP A 159 10.15 17.84 32.45
CA ASP A 159 10.85 17.89 31.15
C ASP A 159 12.34 18.24 31.17
N LYS A 160 12.91 18.81 32.24
CA LYS A 160 14.33 19.22 32.23
C LYS A 160 15.34 18.09 32.43
N GLN A 161 14.91 16.87 32.78
CA GLN A 161 15.72 15.65 32.63
C GLN A 161 15.55 14.95 31.26
N ARG A 162 14.73 15.50 30.36
CA ARG A 162 14.71 15.09 28.95
C ARG A 162 15.36 16.17 28.09
N LYS A 163 16.65 16.44 28.37
CA LYS A 163 17.55 16.94 27.33
C LYS A 163 17.54 15.92 26.18
N GLY A 164 16.75 16.18 25.15
CA GLY A 164 17.03 15.78 23.76
C GLY A 164 17.29 14.31 23.43
N LEU A 165 17.19 13.40 24.38
CA LEU A 165 17.36 11.98 24.18
C LEU A 165 16.01 11.36 24.52
N ARG A 166 15.20 11.15 23.48
CA ARG A 166 14.29 10.02 23.53
C ARG A 166 15.13 8.83 23.98
N SER A 167 14.80 8.24 25.13
CA SER A 167 15.11 6.84 25.39
C SER A 167 14.34 6.02 24.36
N HIS A 168 14.81 6.04 23.11
CA HIS A 168 14.65 4.95 22.18
C HIS A 168 15.57 3.84 22.70
N ARG A 169 15.22 3.25 23.85
CA ARG A 169 15.63 1.87 24.06
C ARG A 169 14.86 1.09 23.02
N SER A 170 15.66 0.72 22.02
CA SER A 170 15.43 -0.28 20.99
C SER A 170 14.84 0.26 19.68
N ASN A 171 15.64 0.15 18.63
CA ASN A 171 15.27 -0.06 17.22
C ASN A 171 16.54 0.00 16.37
N TYR A 172 17.38 -1.05 16.42
CA TYR A 172 18.43 -1.30 15.42
C TYR A 172 18.52 -2.81 15.14
N PRO A 173 19.30 -3.29 14.15
CA PRO A 173 19.51 -4.72 13.83
C PRO A 173 20.91 -5.28 14.27
N MET A 174 21.10 -6.61 14.23
CA MET A 174 21.93 -7.35 15.22
C MET A 174 23.43 -7.20 14.95
N GLU A 175 23.80 -6.94 13.71
CA GLU A 175 25.17 -6.66 13.31
C GLU A 175 25.67 -5.30 13.81
N VAL A 176 24.77 -4.40 14.24
CA VAL A 176 25.12 -3.07 14.78
C VAL A 176 25.44 -3.11 16.28
N TRP A 177 25.32 -4.28 16.95
CA TRP A 177 25.54 -4.43 18.40
C TRP A 177 26.99 -4.20 18.80
N GLY A 178 27.94 -4.60 17.93
CA GLY A 178 29.37 -4.48 18.20
C GLY A 178 29.87 -3.04 18.22
N THR A 179 29.25 -2.14 17.45
CA THR A 179 29.75 -0.77 17.25
C THR A 179 29.08 0.26 18.17
N LEU A 180 27.89 -0.02 18.74
CA LEU A 180 27.05 1.00 19.41
C LEU A 180 26.68 0.74 20.89
N GLY A 181 27.04 -0.40 21.51
CA GLY A 181 27.08 -0.58 22.97
C GLY A 181 25.81 -0.28 23.81
N ILE A 182 24.60 -0.74 23.45
CA ILE A 182 23.35 -0.59 24.26
C ILE A 182 22.42 -1.84 24.14
N PRO A 183 21.61 -2.25 25.16
CA PRO A 183 21.01 -3.60 25.23
C PRO A 183 19.61 -3.80 24.59
N GLY A 184 19.48 -4.80 23.69
CA GLY A 184 18.62 -5.98 23.86
C GLY A 184 17.21 -6.08 23.20
N ARG A 185 16.25 -5.21 23.50
CA ARG A 185 14.83 -5.69 23.59
C ARG A 185 13.80 -5.34 22.48
N TYR A 186 14.14 -4.77 21.32
CA TYR A 186 13.18 -4.64 20.16
C TYR A 186 13.62 -5.37 18.89
N TYR A 187 14.44 -6.40 19.02
CA TYR A 187 14.75 -7.28 17.89
C TYR A 187 13.57 -8.13 17.47
N GLN A 188 12.79 -8.57 18.46
CA GLN A 188 11.61 -9.39 18.20
C GLN A 188 10.53 -8.61 17.46
N GLY A 189 10.19 -7.37 17.80
CA GLY A 189 9.00 -6.70 17.22
C GLY A 189 8.98 -6.51 15.69
N LEU A 190 10.14 -6.37 15.05
CA LEU A 190 10.28 -6.24 13.58
C LEU A 190 10.27 -7.61 12.88
N PHE A 191 10.86 -8.63 13.52
CA PHE A 191 10.85 -10.02 13.06
C PHE A 191 9.52 -10.74 13.38
N ASP A 192 8.79 -10.25 14.39
CA ASP A 192 7.66 -10.92 15.00
C ASP A 192 6.30 -10.29 14.67
N PHE A 193 6.26 -9.22 13.89
CA PHE A 193 5.02 -8.54 13.47
C PHE A 193 4.01 -8.25 14.61
N THR A 194 4.47 -8.12 15.85
CA THR A 194 3.63 -7.91 17.05
C THR A 194 3.37 -6.43 17.34
N LYS A 195 4.03 -5.50 16.63
CA LYS A 195 3.67 -4.08 16.64
C LYS A 195 2.89 -3.73 15.38
N GLU A 196 1.69 -3.18 15.58
CA GLU A 196 0.71 -2.92 14.52
C GLU A 196 1.20 -1.98 13.41
N ARG A 197 2.15 -1.08 13.65
CA ARG A 197 2.70 -0.17 12.62
C ARG A 197 4.14 0.25 12.93
N VAL A 198 5.11 -0.18 12.11
CA VAL A 198 6.28 0.64 11.80
C VAL A 198 5.99 1.23 10.42
N SER A 199 5.79 2.54 10.34
CA SER A 199 5.50 3.21 9.07
C SER A 199 6.74 3.18 8.16
N HIS A 200 6.53 3.19 6.84
CA HIS A 200 7.60 3.34 5.85
C HIS A 200 8.55 4.51 6.23
N TYR A 201 8.00 5.68 6.55
CA TYR A 201 8.67 6.82 7.20
C TYR A 201 9.61 6.48 8.38
N ALA A 202 9.22 5.57 9.27
CA ALA A 202 10.05 5.21 10.42
C ALA A 202 11.26 4.36 10.00
N LEU A 203 11.10 3.51 8.97
CA LEU A 203 12.18 2.75 8.35
C LEU A 203 13.10 3.67 7.54
N THR A 204 12.56 4.64 6.78
CA THR A 204 13.33 5.63 6.00
C THR A 204 14.28 6.41 6.91
N ARG A 205 13.78 6.89 8.06
CA ARG A 205 14.62 7.61 9.04
C ARG A 205 15.67 6.75 9.71
N VAL A 206 15.42 5.45 9.89
CA VAL A 206 16.43 4.51 10.40
C VAL A 206 17.51 4.32 9.33
N ARG A 207 17.10 4.12 8.07
CA ARG A 207 17.98 4.00 6.92
C ARG A 207 18.89 5.22 6.75
N GLU A 208 18.35 6.44 6.80
CA GLU A 208 19.13 7.69 6.76
C GLU A 208 20.18 7.79 7.89
N ARG A 209 19.82 7.39 9.11
CA ARG A 209 20.73 7.42 10.26
C ARG A 209 21.84 6.39 10.15
N VAL A 210 21.53 5.20 9.65
CA VAL A 210 22.52 4.14 9.40
C VAL A 210 23.48 4.57 8.29
N LEU A 211 22.97 5.19 7.22
CA LEU A 211 23.80 5.75 6.16
C LEU A 211 24.73 6.85 6.68
N ALA A 212 24.22 7.80 7.47
CA ALA A 212 25.02 8.86 8.09
C ALA A 212 26.08 8.32 9.07
N ALA A 213 25.88 7.12 9.61
CA ALA A 213 26.83 6.41 10.46
C ALA A 213 27.80 5.49 9.69
N GLY A 214 27.76 5.48 8.35
CA GLY A 214 28.66 4.69 7.50
C GLY A 214 28.31 3.21 7.37
N GLY A 215 27.11 2.78 7.78
CA GLY A 215 26.67 1.37 7.78
C GLY A 215 26.14 0.88 6.44
N THR A 216 26.96 0.87 5.39
CA THR A 216 26.56 0.58 3.99
C THR A 216 25.79 -0.72 3.81
N ALA A 217 26.26 -1.85 4.36
CA ALA A 217 25.58 -3.14 4.23
C ALA A 217 24.18 -3.18 4.86
N MET A 218 23.96 -2.42 5.94
CA MET A 218 22.66 -2.32 6.60
C MET A 218 21.71 -1.38 5.85
N VAL A 219 22.25 -0.36 5.19
CA VAL A 219 21.47 0.51 4.29
C VAL A 219 20.93 -0.31 3.11
N GLU A 220 21.74 -1.17 2.49
CA GLU A 220 21.29 -2.06 1.42
C GLU A 220 20.15 -2.98 1.87
N HIS A 221 20.24 -3.53 3.08
CA HIS A 221 19.18 -4.35 3.65
C HIS A 221 17.89 -3.56 3.94
N LEU A 222 18.02 -2.35 4.49
CA LEU A 222 16.88 -1.46 4.76
C LEU A 222 16.23 -0.94 3.46
N ASP A 223 17.01 -0.72 2.41
CA ASP A 223 16.53 -0.36 1.08
C ASP A 223 15.72 -1.50 0.45
N ALA A 224 16.20 -2.74 0.60
CA ALA A 224 15.44 -3.92 0.17
C ALA A 224 14.12 -4.08 0.92
N LEU A 225 14.04 -3.68 2.20
CA LEU A 225 12.81 -3.70 3.01
C LEU A 225 11.88 -2.52 2.70
N LEU A 226 12.43 -1.32 2.47
CA LEU A 226 11.67 -0.13 2.08
C LEU A 226 11.04 -0.29 0.70
N GLY A 227 11.68 -1.03 -0.22
CA GLY A 227 11.09 -1.39 -1.51
C GLY A 227 9.82 -2.25 -1.44
N VAL A 228 9.39 -2.65 -0.23
CA VAL A 228 8.30 -3.57 0.01
C VAL A 228 7.26 -3.01 0.99
N LEU A 229 6.00 -2.98 0.57
CA LEU A 229 4.88 -2.55 1.41
C LEU A 229 3.98 -3.74 1.72
N PRO A 230 3.70 -4.06 2.99
CA PRO A 230 2.78 -5.16 3.30
C PRO A 230 1.34 -4.76 2.94
N ASP A 231 0.61 -5.68 2.32
CA ASP A 231 -0.82 -5.55 2.07
C ASP A 231 -1.57 -6.83 2.45
N VAL A 232 -2.89 -6.77 2.57
CA VAL A 232 -3.73 -7.85 3.12
C VAL A 232 -4.61 -8.43 2.02
N ILE A 233 -4.69 -9.76 1.93
CA ILE A 233 -5.66 -10.44 1.06
C ILE A 233 -7.06 -10.25 1.62
N ILE A 234 -7.97 -9.67 0.82
CA ILE A 234 -9.36 -9.40 1.20
C ILE A 234 -10.35 -10.36 0.55
N SER A 235 -10.02 -10.92 -0.61
CA SER A 235 -10.88 -11.90 -1.30
C SER A 235 -10.04 -12.84 -2.17
N ILE A 236 -10.53 -14.06 -2.35
CA ILE A 236 -10.01 -15.06 -3.29
C ILE A 236 -11.22 -15.68 -3.98
N ALA A 237 -11.34 -15.53 -5.30
CA ALA A 237 -12.51 -16.00 -6.04
C ALA A 237 -12.13 -16.65 -7.38
N PRO A 238 -12.80 -17.74 -7.80
CA PRO A 238 -12.61 -18.30 -9.13
C PRO A 238 -13.18 -17.33 -10.20
N LEU A 239 -12.44 -17.10 -11.28
CA LEU A 239 -12.82 -16.16 -12.35
C LEU A 239 -13.26 -16.87 -13.65
N GLY A 240 -12.71 -18.05 -13.93
CA GLY A 240 -12.95 -18.81 -15.15
C GLY A 240 -11.64 -19.30 -15.79
N PRO A 241 -11.69 -19.96 -16.96
CA PRO A 241 -10.50 -20.36 -17.68
C PRO A 241 -9.85 -19.18 -18.43
N SER A 242 -8.52 -19.12 -18.47
CA SER A 242 -7.73 -18.18 -19.29
C SER A 242 -6.47 -18.86 -19.79
N GLU A 243 -5.90 -18.37 -20.90
CA GLU A 243 -4.53 -18.73 -21.26
C GLU A 243 -3.57 -18.22 -20.19
N VAL A 244 -2.62 -19.09 -19.83
CA VAL A 244 -1.67 -18.82 -18.76
C VAL A 244 -0.22 -18.95 -19.22
N TYR A 245 0.60 -18.06 -18.67
CA TYR A 245 1.99 -17.90 -19.05
C TYR A 245 2.87 -17.99 -17.80
N ASP A 246 4.09 -18.45 -18.01
CA ASP A 246 5.13 -18.53 -16.99
C ASP A 246 6.50 -18.29 -17.64
N PHE A 247 7.52 -17.97 -16.84
CA PHE A 247 8.86 -17.74 -17.35
C PHE A 247 9.93 -18.08 -16.31
N GLU A 248 11.18 -18.28 -16.74
CA GLU A 248 12.31 -18.57 -15.83
C GLU A 248 13.33 -17.45 -15.86
N VAL A 249 13.91 -17.16 -14.69
CA VAL A 249 15.12 -16.35 -14.53
C VAL A 249 16.14 -17.18 -13.75
N ASP A 250 17.43 -17.00 -14.03
CA ASP A 250 18.49 -17.66 -13.27
C ASP A 250 18.46 -17.24 -11.79
N GLU A 251 18.73 -18.16 -10.87
CA GLU A 251 18.63 -18.03 -9.40
C GLU A 251 17.21 -17.76 -8.83
N VAL A 252 17.07 -17.94 -7.50
CA VAL A 252 15.80 -17.69 -6.80
C VAL A 252 15.58 -16.19 -6.58
N HIS A 253 14.73 -15.63 -7.43
CA HIS A 253 14.25 -14.28 -7.44
C HIS A 253 12.76 -14.13 -7.13
N LEU A 254 12.51 -13.06 -6.43
CA LEU A 254 11.21 -12.48 -6.18
C LEU A 254 10.80 -11.60 -7.38
N LEU A 255 9.58 -11.75 -7.90
CA LEU A 255 9.09 -10.97 -9.04
C LEU A 255 7.85 -10.14 -8.72
N ALA A 256 7.59 -9.14 -9.56
CA ALA A 256 6.37 -8.35 -9.52
C ALA A 256 5.38 -8.77 -10.63
N GLY A 257 4.26 -9.38 -10.26
CA GLY A 257 3.06 -9.51 -11.09
C GLY A 257 1.92 -8.71 -10.47
N GLY A 258 1.30 -7.78 -11.21
CA GLY A 258 0.24 -6.91 -10.66
C GLY A 258 0.71 -6.00 -9.50
N GLY A 259 2.01 -5.77 -9.38
CA GLY A 259 2.64 -5.01 -8.30
C GLY A 259 2.90 -5.81 -7.01
N ILE A 260 2.76 -7.14 -7.03
CA ILE A 260 2.88 -8.02 -5.86
C ILE A 260 3.99 -9.04 -6.05
N TYR A 261 4.64 -9.44 -4.95
CA TYR A 261 5.63 -10.51 -4.96
C TYR A 261 5.03 -11.87 -5.34
N THR A 262 5.46 -12.35 -6.50
CA THR A 262 5.25 -13.72 -6.98
C THR A 262 6.60 -14.44 -7.11
N SER A 263 6.62 -15.77 -7.06
CA SER A 263 7.85 -16.54 -7.31
C SER A 263 8.00 -16.81 -8.80
N ASN A 264 9.17 -16.52 -9.39
CA ASN A 264 9.52 -17.07 -10.71
C ASN A 264 10.34 -18.33 -10.69
N SER A 265 11.05 -18.51 -9.59
CA SER A 265 12.26 -19.30 -9.58
C SER A 265 12.09 -20.22 -8.41
N ARG A 266 11.53 -21.37 -8.76
CA ARG A 266 11.60 -22.51 -7.87
C ARG A 266 13.08 -22.92 -7.86
N ARG A 267 13.68 -23.09 -6.68
CA ARG A 267 14.38 -24.38 -6.49
C ARG A 267 13.24 -25.39 -6.56
N GLY A 268 13.04 -25.97 -7.73
CA GLY A 268 11.95 -26.91 -7.97
C GLY A 268 11.90 -27.95 -6.86
N ALA A 269 10.69 -28.33 -6.45
CA ALA A 269 10.41 -29.76 -6.43
C ALA A 269 10.35 -30.16 -7.92
N LEU A 270 11.52 -30.28 -8.56
CA LEU A 270 11.63 -30.66 -9.96
C LEU A 270 11.22 -32.13 -10.02
N MET A 271 9.96 -32.42 -10.33
CA MET A 271 9.51 -33.79 -10.49
C MET A 271 9.76 -34.20 -11.94
N ILE A 272 10.78 -35.01 -12.16
CA ILE A 272 11.02 -35.64 -13.46
C ILE A 272 10.12 -36.88 -13.50
N MET A 273 9.35 -37.01 -14.57
CA MET A 273 8.47 -38.15 -14.78
C MET A 273 8.90 -38.93 -16.01
N LEU A 274 8.82 -40.26 -15.92
CA LEU A 274 9.11 -41.15 -17.05
C LEU A 274 8.06 -42.25 -17.11
N ASP A 275 7.60 -42.56 -18.32
CA ASP A 275 6.62 -43.61 -18.55
C ASP A 275 7.18 -45.00 -18.21
N ASP A 276 6.31 -45.85 -17.67
CA ASP A 276 6.62 -47.23 -17.27
C ASP A 276 7.15 -48.12 -18.41
N ASN A 277 6.99 -47.71 -19.67
CA ASN A 277 7.47 -48.39 -20.86
C ASN A 277 8.66 -47.70 -21.53
N HIS A 278 9.28 -46.69 -20.92
CA HIS A 278 10.46 -46.04 -21.50
C HIS A 278 11.70 -46.95 -21.45
N PRO A 279 12.55 -47.04 -22.49
CA PRO A 279 13.76 -47.89 -22.46
C PRO A 279 14.72 -47.62 -21.31
N ASP A 280 14.82 -46.36 -20.88
CA ASP A 280 15.71 -45.93 -19.80
C ASP A 280 15.09 -46.08 -18.40
N ILE A 281 13.92 -46.71 -18.27
CA ILE A 281 13.17 -46.75 -17.01
C ILE A 281 13.94 -47.40 -15.85
N GLU A 282 14.72 -48.45 -16.11
CA GLU A 282 15.53 -49.11 -15.08
C GLU A 282 16.66 -48.20 -14.55
N GLU A 283 17.31 -47.45 -15.44
CA GLU A 283 18.31 -46.45 -15.04
C GLU A 283 17.65 -45.32 -14.27
N PHE A 284 16.52 -44.82 -14.77
CA PHE A 284 15.74 -43.76 -14.13
C PHE A 284 15.30 -44.15 -12.71
N ILE A 285 14.84 -45.38 -12.50
CA ILE A 285 14.46 -45.91 -11.18
C ILE A 285 15.66 -45.97 -10.21
N THR A 286 16.87 -46.22 -10.72
CA THR A 286 18.05 -46.52 -9.88
C THR A 286 19.04 -45.36 -9.75
N VAL A 287 18.92 -44.32 -10.57
CA VAL A 287 19.91 -43.23 -10.70
C VAL A 287 20.25 -42.54 -9.38
N LYS A 288 19.28 -42.43 -8.46
CA LYS A 288 19.46 -41.79 -7.15
C LYS A 288 19.97 -42.71 -6.03
N ARG A 289 20.14 -44.02 -6.28
CA ARG A 289 20.86 -44.90 -5.34
C ARG A 289 22.33 -44.49 -5.20
N THR A 290 22.87 -43.83 -6.22
CA THR A 290 24.19 -43.23 -6.21
C THR A 290 24.06 -41.73 -5.95
N ALA A 291 24.53 -41.27 -4.79
CA ALA A 291 24.53 -39.85 -4.44
C ALA A 291 25.26 -39.01 -5.51
N GLY A 292 24.75 -37.81 -5.79
CA GLY A 292 25.36 -36.85 -6.73
C GLY A 292 25.01 -37.03 -8.20
N LYS A 293 24.28 -38.08 -8.61
CA LYS A 293 23.89 -38.27 -10.03
C LYS A 293 22.72 -37.39 -10.47
N ILE A 294 21.66 -37.29 -9.67
CA ILE A 294 20.55 -36.36 -9.86
C ILE A 294 20.25 -35.70 -8.51
N GLU A 295 20.62 -34.43 -8.41
CA GLU A 295 20.37 -33.62 -7.22
C GLU A 295 19.22 -32.63 -7.49
N HIS A 296 18.50 -32.26 -6.43
CA HIS A 296 17.49 -31.20 -6.46
C HIS A 296 16.24 -31.46 -7.35
N ALA A 297 15.99 -32.71 -7.74
CA ALA A 297 14.79 -33.18 -8.45
C ALA A 297 14.17 -34.37 -7.72
N ASN A 298 12.85 -34.53 -7.65
CA ASN A 298 12.17 -35.79 -7.31
C ASN A 298 11.95 -36.61 -8.59
N LEU A 299 11.96 -37.93 -8.50
CA LEU A 299 11.72 -38.80 -9.65
C LEU A 299 10.37 -39.47 -9.47
N SER A 300 9.59 -39.64 -10.52
CA SER A 300 8.34 -40.41 -10.43
C SER A 300 8.10 -41.22 -11.69
N VAL A 301 7.65 -42.45 -11.52
CA VAL A 301 7.27 -43.30 -12.65
C VAL A 301 5.79 -43.05 -12.97
N CYS A 302 5.49 -42.76 -14.23
CA CYS A 302 4.13 -42.69 -14.75
C CYS A 302 3.62 -44.11 -14.95
N ILE A 303 2.79 -44.56 -14.01
CA ILE A 303 2.23 -45.91 -13.99
C ILE A 303 0.91 -45.93 -14.78
N SER A 304 0.84 -46.79 -15.80
CA SER A 304 -0.35 -47.11 -16.55
C SER A 304 -1.16 -48.23 -15.89
N ASP A 305 -2.47 -48.28 -16.18
CA ASP A 305 -3.33 -49.38 -15.74
C ASP A 305 -2.87 -50.71 -16.35
N LYS A 306 -2.39 -50.69 -17.61
CA LYS A 306 -1.85 -51.86 -18.32
C LYS A 306 -0.61 -52.44 -17.64
N PHE A 307 0.30 -51.60 -17.17
CA PHE A 307 1.47 -52.07 -16.44
C PHE A 307 1.06 -52.75 -15.13
N MET A 308 0.10 -52.17 -14.41
CA MET A 308 -0.40 -52.77 -13.17
C MET A 308 -1.10 -54.12 -13.39
N GLU A 309 -1.78 -54.32 -14.51
CA GLU A 309 -2.31 -55.63 -14.92
C GLU A 309 -1.16 -56.62 -15.18
N ALA A 310 -0.16 -56.23 -15.98
CA ALA A 310 1.01 -57.04 -16.27
C ALA A 310 1.80 -57.44 -14.99
N VAL A 311 1.89 -56.55 -13.98
CA VAL A 311 2.51 -56.86 -12.69
C VAL A 311 1.73 -57.95 -11.93
N LYS A 312 0.39 -57.86 -11.90
CA LYS A 312 -0.48 -58.84 -11.22
C LYS A 312 -0.37 -60.22 -11.86
N GLU A 313 -0.37 -60.26 -13.18
CA GLU A 313 -0.30 -61.49 -13.97
C GLU A 313 1.11 -62.08 -14.05
N ASP A 314 2.13 -61.33 -13.60
CA ASP A 314 3.52 -61.64 -13.86
C ASP A 314 3.74 -61.84 -15.37
N ALA A 315 3.39 -60.82 -16.16
CA ALA A 315 3.54 -60.81 -17.60
C ALA A 315 4.84 -60.10 -18.02
N ASP A 316 5.17 -60.26 -19.30
CA ASP A 316 6.24 -59.51 -19.93
C ASP A 316 5.79 -58.06 -20.22
N TRP A 317 6.74 -57.14 -20.20
CA TRP A 317 6.54 -55.71 -20.40
C TRP A 317 7.57 -55.16 -21.38
N ASP A 318 7.08 -54.60 -22.49
CA ASP A 318 7.91 -54.06 -23.54
C ASP A 318 8.30 -52.61 -23.23
N LEU A 319 9.59 -52.33 -23.31
CA LEU A 319 10.15 -50.98 -23.28
C LEU A 319 10.27 -50.47 -24.72
N ILE A 320 9.56 -49.40 -25.02
CA ILE A 320 9.26 -48.97 -26.39
C ILE A 320 9.80 -47.56 -26.62
N TRP A 321 10.46 -47.36 -27.76
CA TRP A 321 10.82 -46.02 -28.24
C TRP A 321 10.54 -45.91 -29.73
N GLN A 322 9.83 -44.85 -30.14
CA GLN A 322 9.43 -44.61 -31.53
C GLN A 322 8.70 -45.82 -32.17
N ASN A 323 7.79 -46.44 -31.40
CA ASN A 323 7.03 -47.64 -31.78
C ASN A 323 7.87 -48.91 -32.03
N GLU A 324 9.14 -48.91 -31.64
CA GLU A 324 9.98 -50.11 -31.67
C GLU A 324 10.23 -50.63 -30.25
N VAL A 325 10.04 -51.93 -30.05
CA VAL A 325 10.43 -52.60 -28.81
C VAL A 325 11.95 -52.61 -28.74
N LYS A 326 12.51 -51.92 -27.74
CA LYS A 326 13.95 -51.86 -27.51
C LYS A 326 14.41 -52.96 -26.56
N LYS A 327 13.57 -53.32 -25.59
CA LYS A 327 13.85 -54.36 -24.59
C LYS A 327 12.53 -54.87 -24.00
N THR A 328 12.46 -56.16 -23.70
CA THR A 328 11.34 -56.74 -22.94
C THR A 328 11.84 -57.17 -21.57
N VAL A 329 11.11 -56.82 -20.52
CA VAL A 329 11.41 -57.16 -19.12
C VAL A 329 10.19 -57.76 -18.44
N ARG A 330 10.36 -58.44 -17.30
CA ARG A 330 9.21 -58.90 -16.51
C ARG A 330 8.59 -57.70 -15.79
N ALA A 331 7.28 -57.51 -15.89
CA ALA A 331 6.59 -56.39 -15.23
C ALA A 331 6.83 -56.41 -13.71
N ARG A 332 6.80 -57.59 -13.10
CA ARG A 332 7.09 -57.79 -11.67
C ARG A 332 8.52 -57.41 -11.31
N HIS A 333 9.48 -57.63 -12.20
CA HIS A 333 10.86 -57.20 -11.99
C HIS A 333 10.97 -55.68 -11.89
N LEU A 334 10.34 -54.93 -12.80
CA LEU A 334 10.31 -53.46 -12.73
C LEU A 334 9.58 -52.96 -11.48
N TRP A 335 8.46 -53.59 -11.11
CA TRP A 335 7.72 -53.26 -9.89
C TRP A 335 8.57 -53.43 -8.62
N ASP A 336 9.26 -54.57 -8.51
CA ASP A 336 10.17 -54.85 -7.40
C ASP A 336 11.34 -53.87 -7.38
N LEU A 337 11.84 -53.49 -8.57
CA LEU A 337 12.91 -52.50 -8.71
C LEU A 337 12.47 -51.11 -8.22
N ILE A 338 11.26 -50.66 -8.57
CA ILE A 338 10.64 -49.42 -8.07
C ILE A 338 10.52 -49.46 -6.55
N CYS A 339 9.92 -50.51 -6.01
CA CYS A 339 9.71 -50.67 -4.56
C CYS A 339 11.03 -50.67 -3.79
N LYS A 340 12.02 -51.42 -4.30
CA LYS A 340 13.34 -51.49 -3.68
C LYS A 340 14.08 -50.16 -3.76
N SER A 341 14.05 -49.46 -4.89
CA SER A 341 14.66 -48.12 -5.03
C SER A 341 14.02 -47.12 -4.07
N ALA A 342 12.68 -47.11 -3.99
CA ALA A 342 11.94 -46.22 -3.11
C ALA A 342 12.27 -46.49 -1.63
N TRP A 343 12.44 -47.75 -1.25
CA TRP A 343 12.90 -48.11 0.10
C TRP A 343 14.35 -47.68 0.39
N GLU A 344 15.26 -47.86 -0.57
CA GLU A 344 16.69 -47.52 -0.40
C GLU A 344 16.98 -46.02 -0.46
N SER A 345 16.21 -45.25 -1.24
CA SER A 345 16.57 -43.87 -1.61
C SER A 345 15.43 -42.85 -1.47
N ALA A 346 14.25 -43.27 -0.98
CA ALA A 346 13.01 -42.48 -0.94
C ALA A 346 12.48 -42.07 -2.33
N GLU A 347 13.00 -42.67 -3.40
CA GLU A 347 12.73 -42.35 -4.81
C GLU A 347 12.81 -43.62 -5.70
N PRO A 348 12.11 -43.71 -6.84
CA PRO A 348 11.15 -42.74 -7.35
C PRO A 348 9.79 -42.86 -6.65
N GLY A 349 9.00 -41.79 -6.70
CA GLY A 349 7.55 -41.84 -6.47
C GLY A 349 6.80 -42.51 -7.63
N MET A 350 5.47 -42.56 -7.52
CA MET A 350 4.59 -43.10 -8.55
C MET A 350 3.46 -42.12 -8.84
N VAL A 351 3.13 -41.96 -10.12
CA VAL A 351 2.00 -41.16 -10.59
C VAL A 351 1.13 -42.06 -11.48
N PHE A 352 -0.09 -42.35 -11.04
CA PHE A 352 -1.03 -43.19 -11.79
C PHE A 352 -1.73 -42.36 -12.88
N MET A 353 -1.07 -42.19 -14.04
CA MET A 353 -1.52 -41.23 -15.06
C MET A 353 -2.87 -41.58 -15.68
N ASP A 354 -3.18 -42.88 -15.86
CA ASP A 354 -4.46 -43.30 -16.42
C ASP A 354 -5.62 -42.97 -15.48
N ARG A 355 -5.43 -43.21 -14.18
CA ARG A 355 -6.40 -42.84 -13.14
C ARG A 355 -6.58 -41.32 -13.07
N TYR A 356 -5.46 -40.60 -13.07
CA TYR A 356 -5.43 -39.15 -12.98
C TYR A 356 -6.13 -38.48 -14.17
N ASN A 357 -5.93 -38.99 -15.38
CA ASN A 357 -6.63 -38.50 -16.57
C ASN A 357 -8.09 -38.94 -16.62
N LYS A 358 -8.43 -40.16 -16.21
CA LYS A 358 -9.82 -40.66 -16.19
C LYS A 358 -10.72 -39.89 -15.22
N GLU A 359 -10.18 -39.49 -14.07
CA GLU A 359 -10.93 -38.74 -13.06
C GLU A 359 -10.79 -37.21 -13.22
N SER A 360 -10.01 -36.76 -14.22
CA SER A 360 -9.91 -35.34 -14.55
C SER A 360 -11.23 -34.84 -15.14
N ASN A 361 -11.67 -33.65 -14.75
CA ASN A 361 -12.81 -32.99 -15.39
C ASN A 361 -12.56 -32.65 -16.88
N THR A 362 -11.32 -32.77 -17.37
CA THR A 362 -10.93 -32.53 -18.76
C THR A 362 -10.73 -33.80 -19.60
N TRP A 363 -11.00 -34.98 -19.02
CA TRP A 363 -10.70 -36.29 -19.61
C TRP A 363 -11.20 -36.48 -21.05
N TYR A 364 -12.27 -35.77 -21.43
CA TYR A 364 -12.93 -35.91 -22.74
C TYR A 364 -12.28 -35.09 -23.87
N TYR A 365 -11.30 -34.22 -23.58
CA TYR A 365 -10.67 -33.39 -24.61
C TYR A 365 -9.17 -33.13 -24.41
N GLU A 366 -8.62 -33.34 -23.21
CA GLU A 366 -7.19 -33.10 -22.94
C GLU A 366 -6.67 -34.08 -21.88
N ASN A 367 -5.50 -34.65 -22.14
CA ASN A 367 -4.76 -35.43 -21.16
C ASN A 367 -3.76 -34.52 -20.43
N ILE A 368 -3.83 -34.47 -19.11
CA ILE A 368 -2.87 -33.78 -18.27
C ILE A 368 -1.52 -34.50 -18.39
N ARG A 369 -0.48 -33.76 -18.79
CA ARG A 369 0.89 -34.27 -18.94
C ARG A 369 1.85 -33.80 -17.83
N CYS A 370 1.58 -32.65 -17.20
CA CYS A 370 2.32 -32.12 -16.03
C CYS A 370 1.53 -30.98 -15.33
N VAL A 371 1.92 -30.59 -14.11
CA VAL A 371 1.35 -29.44 -13.35
C VAL A 371 2.41 -28.37 -13.09
N ASN A 372 2.17 -27.12 -13.52
CA ASN A 372 3.06 -25.98 -13.27
C ASN A 372 2.27 -24.66 -13.09
N PRO A 373 2.74 -23.75 -12.22
CA PRO A 373 1.98 -22.58 -11.80
C PRO A 373 2.15 -21.46 -12.79
N CYS A 374 1.05 -20.78 -13.12
CA CYS A 374 1.04 -19.77 -14.17
C CYS A 374 0.16 -18.57 -13.78
N VAL A 375 0.41 -17.42 -14.41
CA VAL A 375 -0.44 -16.21 -14.34
C VAL A 375 -1.18 -16.00 -15.65
N THR A 376 -2.25 -15.20 -15.65
CA THR A 376 -2.96 -14.88 -16.91
C THR A 376 -2.11 -14.02 -17.83
N GLY A 377 -2.31 -14.14 -19.14
CA GLY A 377 -1.59 -13.32 -20.14
C GLY A 377 -1.77 -11.81 -19.99
N ASN A 378 -2.81 -11.35 -19.28
CA ASN A 378 -3.07 -9.95 -18.95
C ASN A 378 -2.31 -9.45 -17.71
N THR A 379 -1.58 -10.30 -17.02
CA THR A 379 -0.78 -9.90 -15.86
C THR A 379 0.36 -8.99 -16.32
N LEU A 380 0.41 -7.76 -15.79
CA LEU A 380 1.51 -6.83 -16.02
C LEU A 380 2.69 -7.20 -15.11
N VAL A 381 3.82 -7.49 -15.74
CA VAL A 381 5.10 -7.88 -15.12
C VAL A 381 6.08 -6.74 -15.23
N SER A 382 6.80 -6.46 -14.15
CA SER A 382 7.83 -5.43 -14.16
C SER A 382 9.09 -5.86 -14.90
N THR A 383 9.49 -5.07 -15.89
CA THR A 383 10.64 -5.29 -16.78
C THR A 383 11.59 -4.08 -16.79
N GLU A 384 12.73 -4.23 -17.45
CA GLU A 384 13.65 -3.12 -17.77
C GLU A 384 13.00 -2.04 -18.64
N GLN A 385 11.86 -2.33 -19.25
CA GLN A 385 11.10 -1.40 -20.08
C GLN A 385 9.86 -0.82 -19.37
N GLY A 386 9.72 -1.00 -18.05
CA GLY A 386 8.46 -0.71 -17.33
C GLY A 386 7.56 -1.95 -17.28
N TYR A 387 6.23 -1.81 -17.40
CA TYR A 387 5.34 -2.97 -17.34
C TYR A 387 5.08 -3.60 -18.71
N THR A 388 5.32 -4.90 -18.80
CA THR A 388 5.03 -5.72 -19.98
C THR A 388 4.01 -6.79 -19.61
N TYR A 389 3.05 -7.09 -20.50
CA TYR A 389 2.12 -8.18 -20.26
C TYR A 389 2.84 -9.53 -20.28
N ALA A 390 2.42 -10.47 -19.45
CA ALA A 390 3.02 -11.81 -19.37
C ALA A 390 3.07 -12.52 -20.74
N ARG A 391 2.04 -12.34 -21.58
CA ARG A 391 1.98 -12.89 -22.95
C ARG A 391 3.00 -12.28 -23.92
N ASP A 392 3.47 -11.07 -23.63
CA ASP A 392 4.37 -10.29 -24.49
C ASP A 392 5.83 -10.39 -24.04
N LEU A 393 6.11 -11.12 -22.96
CA LEU A 393 7.48 -11.36 -22.48
C LEU A 393 8.24 -12.28 -23.44
N GLN A 394 9.54 -12.04 -23.56
CA GLN A 394 10.43 -12.76 -24.46
C GLN A 394 11.73 -13.15 -23.75
N ILE A 395 12.34 -14.25 -24.19
CA ILE A 395 13.68 -14.66 -23.75
C ILE A 395 14.66 -13.51 -23.99
N GLY A 396 15.51 -13.24 -23.00
CA GLY A 396 16.49 -12.15 -23.00
C GLY A 396 15.98 -10.81 -22.46
N MET A 397 14.66 -10.57 -22.40
CA MET A 397 14.12 -9.40 -21.69
C MET A 397 14.49 -9.48 -20.21
N LYS A 398 14.83 -8.36 -19.57
CA LYS A 398 15.11 -8.37 -18.14
C LYS A 398 13.90 -8.00 -17.30
N VAL A 399 13.62 -8.81 -16.28
CA VAL A 399 12.58 -8.56 -15.28
C VAL A 399 13.16 -7.99 -13.99
N ARG A 400 12.36 -7.21 -13.28
CA ARG A 400 12.76 -6.61 -12.00
C ARG A 400 12.66 -7.65 -10.88
N THR A 401 13.75 -7.78 -10.15
CA THR A 401 13.86 -8.54 -8.90
C THR A 401 14.42 -7.63 -7.80
N PRO A 402 14.29 -7.98 -6.51
CA PRO A 402 14.97 -7.28 -5.41
C PRO A 402 16.49 -7.25 -5.55
N ALA A 403 17.08 -8.21 -6.26
CA ALA A 403 18.50 -8.28 -6.54
C ALA A 403 18.92 -7.49 -7.80
N GLY A 404 18.00 -6.82 -8.48
CA GLY A 404 18.26 -6.12 -9.74
C GLY A 404 17.46 -6.65 -10.92
N LEU A 405 17.79 -6.16 -12.11
CA LEU A 405 17.23 -6.64 -13.38
C LEU A 405 17.91 -7.97 -13.76
N LYS A 406 17.11 -8.99 -14.08
CA LYS A 406 17.58 -10.34 -14.42
C LYS A 406 16.95 -10.80 -15.75
N PRO A 407 17.73 -11.36 -16.69
CA PRO A 407 17.22 -11.80 -17.98
C PRO A 407 16.28 -13.00 -17.83
N ILE A 408 15.26 -13.05 -18.69
CA ILE A 408 14.40 -14.21 -18.86
C ILE A 408 15.16 -15.27 -19.66
N GLU A 409 15.32 -16.46 -19.08
CA GLU A 409 16.00 -17.60 -19.69
C GLU A 409 15.05 -18.47 -20.51
N LYS A 410 13.80 -18.63 -20.05
CA LYS A 410 12.76 -19.43 -20.74
C LYS A 410 11.39 -18.81 -20.59
N MET A 411 10.54 -19.09 -21.58
CA MET A 411 9.13 -18.68 -21.63
C MET A 411 8.25 -19.92 -21.81
N TYR A 412 7.12 -19.94 -21.11
CA TYR A 412 6.14 -21.01 -21.17
C TYR A 412 4.74 -20.42 -21.46
N ASN A 413 4.02 -21.02 -22.41
CA ASN A 413 2.58 -20.88 -22.55
C ASN A 413 1.97 -22.24 -22.19
N ASN A 414 1.32 -22.31 -21.02
CA ASN A 414 0.77 -23.55 -20.48
C ASN A 414 -0.71 -23.75 -20.81
N GLY A 415 -1.20 -23.04 -21.84
CA GLY A 415 -2.53 -23.19 -22.40
C GLY A 415 -3.63 -22.67 -21.49
N LEU A 416 -4.85 -23.16 -21.71
CA LEU A 416 -6.05 -22.72 -20.99
C LEU A 416 -6.14 -23.39 -19.61
N GLN A 417 -6.15 -22.61 -18.53
CA GLN A 417 -6.24 -23.12 -17.17
C GLN A 417 -7.25 -22.34 -16.32
N ARG A 418 -7.76 -22.96 -15.25
CA ARG A 418 -8.71 -22.33 -14.32
C ARG A 418 -8.02 -21.30 -13.44
N ILE A 419 -8.57 -20.09 -13.41
CA ILE A 419 -7.99 -18.93 -12.73
C ILE A 419 -8.75 -18.56 -11.48
N TYR A 420 -7.97 -18.10 -10.50
CA TYR A 420 -8.41 -17.47 -9.28
C TYR A 420 -7.90 -16.02 -9.26
N ARG A 421 -8.77 -15.09 -8.89
CA ARG A 421 -8.41 -13.72 -8.57
C ARG A 421 -8.20 -13.60 -7.07
N VAL A 422 -7.05 -13.08 -6.68
CA VAL A 422 -6.71 -12.69 -5.31
C VAL A 422 -6.75 -11.18 -5.25
N GLU A 423 -7.66 -10.61 -4.46
CA GLU A 423 -7.78 -9.16 -4.28
C GLU A 423 -7.13 -8.72 -2.97
N PHE A 424 -6.49 -7.55 -3.01
CA PHE A 424 -5.75 -6.99 -1.87
C PHE A 424 -6.43 -5.75 -1.30
N SER A 425 -6.09 -5.40 -0.06
CA SER A 425 -6.75 -4.31 0.67
C SER A 425 -6.43 -2.92 0.13
N ASP A 426 -5.39 -2.78 -0.68
CA ASP A 426 -5.11 -1.58 -1.46
C ASP A 426 -5.88 -1.48 -2.79
N GLY A 427 -6.73 -2.46 -3.09
CA GLY A 427 -7.54 -2.54 -4.31
C GLY A 427 -6.80 -3.09 -5.54
N GLY A 428 -5.54 -3.49 -5.41
CA GLY A 428 -4.85 -4.33 -6.38
C GLY A 428 -5.42 -5.74 -6.47
N TYR A 429 -5.10 -6.47 -7.54
CA TYR A 429 -5.37 -7.91 -7.63
C TYR A 429 -4.25 -8.64 -8.37
N LEU A 430 -4.21 -9.97 -8.17
CA LEU A 430 -3.42 -10.91 -8.97
C LEU A 430 -4.35 -12.01 -9.49
N GLU A 431 -4.18 -12.40 -10.75
CA GLU A 431 -4.90 -13.50 -11.37
C GLU A 431 -3.94 -14.63 -11.71
N GLY A 432 -4.18 -15.81 -11.12
CA GLY A 432 -3.31 -16.96 -11.30
C GLY A 432 -4.02 -18.29 -11.09
N THR A 433 -3.29 -19.34 -11.44
CA THR A 433 -3.66 -20.74 -11.22
C THR A 433 -3.67 -21.09 -9.74
N ALA A 434 -4.41 -22.14 -9.37
CA ALA A 434 -4.55 -22.59 -7.98
C ALA A 434 -3.21 -22.83 -7.25
N ASP A 435 -2.21 -23.33 -7.98
CA ASP A 435 -0.89 -23.67 -7.47
C ASP A 435 0.11 -22.50 -7.53
N HIS A 436 -0.28 -21.35 -8.10
CA HIS A 436 0.54 -20.14 -8.14
C HIS A 436 0.83 -19.65 -6.72
N LYS A 437 2.09 -19.39 -6.39
CA LYS A 437 2.49 -19.08 -5.00
C LYS A 437 2.71 -17.60 -4.79
N LEU A 438 2.12 -17.08 -3.71
CA LEU A 438 2.41 -15.75 -3.19
C LEU A 438 3.31 -15.86 -1.96
N LYS A 439 4.21 -14.87 -1.80
CA LYS A 439 5.02 -14.78 -0.58
C LYS A 439 4.20 -14.11 0.51
N VAL A 440 3.70 -14.92 1.43
CA VAL A 440 2.89 -14.45 2.57
C VAL A 440 3.67 -14.45 3.87
N VAL A 441 3.20 -13.65 4.82
CA VAL A 441 3.71 -13.62 6.19
C VAL A 441 2.71 -14.32 7.11
N ARG A 442 3.04 -15.53 7.58
CA ARG A 442 2.26 -16.29 8.56
C ARG A 442 3.11 -16.61 9.77
N GLY A 443 2.57 -16.41 10.98
CA GLY A 443 3.26 -16.78 12.21
C GLY A 443 4.69 -16.25 12.30
N LYS A 444 4.93 -15.02 11.81
CA LYS A 444 6.23 -14.34 11.81
C LYS A 444 7.28 -14.88 10.83
N LYS A 445 6.89 -15.73 9.88
CA LYS A 445 7.79 -16.28 8.84
C LYS A 445 7.24 -15.97 7.45
N TYR A 446 8.16 -15.72 6.52
CA TYR A 446 7.84 -15.71 5.10
C TYR A 446 7.62 -17.14 4.61
N GLN A 447 6.50 -17.37 3.94
CA GLN A 447 6.13 -18.67 3.40
C GLN A 447 5.61 -18.47 1.97
N TRP A 448 5.97 -19.38 1.08
CA TRP A 448 5.40 -19.46 -0.25
C TRP A 448 4.13 -20.30 -0.17
N VAL A 449 2.97 -19.67 -0.35
CA VAL A 449 1.68 -20.32 -0.20
C VAL A 449 0.94 -20.28 -1.54
N PRO A 450 0.51 -21.44 -2.09
CA PRO A 450 -0.34 -21.52 -3.28
C PRO A 450 -1.63 -20.74 -3.14
N ILE A 451 -2.19 -20.19 -4.22
CA ILE A 451 -3.47 -19.47 -4.20
C ILE A 451 -4.57 -20.31 -3.56
N ALA A 452 -4.61 -21.61 -3.82
CA ALA A 452 -5.59 -22.54 -3.24
C ALA A 452 -5.50 -22.68 -1.71
N GLU A 453 -4.36 -22.34 -1.11
CA GLU A 453 -4.11 -22.42 0.33
C GLU A 453 -4.06 -21.05 1.02
N LEU A 454 -4.24 -19.96 0.26
CA LEU A 454 -4.32 -18.62 0.81
C LEU A 454 -5.60 -18.44 1.62
N ALA A 455 -5.51 -17.60 2.65
CA ALA A 455 -6.62 -17.23 3.49
C ALA A 455 -6.81 -15.72 3.47
N GLN A 456 -8.07 -15.28 3.58
CA GLN A 456 -8.36 -13.87 3.84
C GLN A 456 -7.64 -13.42 5.12
N GLY A 457 -7.02 -12.25 5.08
CA GLY A 457 -6.19 -11.74 6.17
C GLY A 457 -4.70 -12.08 6.06
N ASP A 458 -4.29 -12.99 5.18
CA ASP A 458 -2.89 -13.21 4.87
C ASP A 458 -2.24 -11.92 4.37
N LYS A 459 -1.01 -11.67 4.83
CA LYS A 459 -0.25 -10.48 4.44
C LYS A 459 0.70 -10.83 3.30
N VAL A 460 0.53 -10.16 2.17
CA VAL A 460 1.41 -10.20 1.00
C VAL A 460 2.31 -8.97 0.99
N LEU A 461 3.23 -8.96 0.03
CA LEU A 461 4.23 -7.91 -0.13
C LEU A 461 4.01 -7.23 -1.49
N VAL A 462 3.78 -5.92 -1.48
CA VAL A 462 3.67 -5.03 -2.65
C VAL A 462 5.04 -4.44 -2.96
N ILE A 463 5.38 -4.31 -4.24
CA ILE A 463 6.69 -3.83 -4.70
C ILE A 463 6.55 -2.39 -5.21
N ALA A 464 7.37 -1.50 -4.66
CA ALA A 464 7.67 -0.24 -5.33
C ALA A 464 8.55 -0.54 -6.54
N ASN A 465 8.05 -0.24 -7.73
CA ASN A 465 8.77 -0.44 -8.96
C ASN A 465 9.54 0.85 -9.25
N GLU A 466 10.79 0.80 -9.68
CA GLU A 466 11.54 2.02 -10.06
C GLU A 466 12.16 1.82 -11.44
N THR A 467 11.44 1.11 -12.32
CA THR A 467 11.85 0.84 -13.70
C THR A 467 10.93 1.53 -14.69
N PHE A 468 11.53 2.15 -15.70
CA PHE A 468 10.85 2.89 -16.77
C PHE A 468 11.41 2.46 -18.11
N GLY A 469 10.60 2.57 -19.16
CA GLY A 469 11.05 2.33 -20.52
C GLY A 469 12.06 3.37 -21.01
N PRO A 470 12.81 3.05 -22.07
CA PRO A 470 13.63 4.04 -22.75
C PRO A 470 12.76 5.07 -23.46
N ARG A 471 13.36 6.23 -23.80
CA ARG A 471 12.75 7.20 -24.72
C ARG A 471 12.47 6.52 -26.06
N GLN A 472 11.24 6.65 -26.57
CA GLN A 472 10.85 6.07 -27.85
C GLN A 472 10.40 7.16 -28.84
N SER A 473 10.75 6.98 -30.11
CA SER A 473 10.23 7.80 -31.20
C SER A 473 8.74 7.55 -31.40
N LEU A 474 8.01 8.57 -31.86
CA LEU A 474 6.63 8.40 -32.28
C LEU A 474 6.55 7.47 -33.51
N PRO A 475 5.42 6.76 -33.70
CA PRO A 475 5.21 5.92 -34.89
C PRO A 475 5.34 6.73 -36.17
N LYS A 476 5.80 6.09 -37.25
CA LYS A 476 6.04 6.75 -38.55
C LYS A 476 4.81 7.55 -39.02
N GLU A 477 3.62 6.99 -38.88
CA GLU A 477 2.37 7.66 -39.26
C GLU A 477 2.09 8.93 -38.44
N ALA A 478 2.48 8.96 -37.16
CA ALA A 478 2.38 10.14 -36.31
C ALA A 478 3.37 11.22 -36.76
N LEU A 479 4.61 10.85 -37.08
CA LEU A 479 5.62 11.77 -37.62
C LEU A 479 5.19 12.37 -38.97
N GLU A 480 4.66 11.54 -39.87
CA GLU A 480 4.10 11.99 -41.14
C GLU A 480 2.91 12.95 -40.91
N ASN A 481 2.08 12.69 -39.90
CA ASN A 481 0.97 13.57 -39.54
C ASN A 481 1.45 14.92 -38.97
N ILE A 482 2.46 14.91 -38.10
CA ILE A 482 3.08 16.11 -37.53
C ILE A 482 3.59 17.01 -38.67
N THR A 483 4.36 16.46 -39.60
CA THR A 483 4.87 17.19 -40.77
C THR A 483 3.72 17.70 -41.64
N LYS A 484 2.76 16.84 -42.01
CA LYS A 484 1.64 17.19 -42.90
C LYS A 484 0.71 18.26 -42.31
N ARG A 485 0.60 18.32 -40.98
CA ARG A 485 -0.29 19.25 -40.26
C ARG A 485 0.45 20.44 -39.66
N GLU A 486 1.77 20.52 -39.89
CA GLU A 486 2.69 21.55 -39.39
C GLU A 486 2.63 21.68 -37.87
N LEU A 487 2.58 20.56 -37.16
CA LEU A 487 2.52 20.55 -35.69
C LEU A 487 3.92 20.80 -35.10
N ASN A 488 3.98 21.59 -34.03
CA ASN A 488 5.20 21.76 -33.24
C ASN A 488 5.19 20.76 -32.07
N ALA A 489 5.28 19.48 -32.41
CA ALA A 489 5.34 18.37 -31.46
C ALA A 489 6.71 17.70 -31.52
N ALA A 490 7.20 17.20 -30.38
CA ALA A 490 8.42 16.39 -30.37
C ALA A 490 8.24 15.13 -31.23
N ASN A 491 9.33 14.65 -31.85
CA ASN A 491 9.33 13.41 -32.61
C ASN A 491 9.36 12.15 -31.70
N PHE A 492 9.27 12.32 -30.39
CA PHE A 492 9.30 11.26 -29.38
C PHE A 492 8.21 11.50 -28.34
N TYR A 493 7.89 10.44 -27.58
CA TYR A 493 6.95 10.52 -26.47
C TYR A 493 7.56 11.33 -25.33
N ASP A 494 7.08 12.57 -25.13
CA ASP A 494 7.59 13.50 -24.13
C ASP A 494 6.53 13.84 -23.06
N ARG A 495 6.93 14.62 -22.06
CA ARG A 495 6.05 15.03 -20.97
C ARG A 495 4.81 15.79 -21.44
N LYS A 496 4.97 16.69 -22.43
CA LYS A 496 3.87 17.50 -22.99
C LYS A 496 2.81 16.62 -23.64
N LEU A 497 3.24 15.64 -24.45
CA LEU A 497 2.33 14.69 -25.06
C LEU A 497 1.64 13.80 -24.00
N GLY A 498 2.38 13.36 -22.98
CA GLY A 498 1.84 12.63 -21.84
C GLY A 498 0.73 13.41 -21.12
N LEU A 499 0.96 14.70 -20.84
CA LEU A 499 -0.01 15.61 -20.23
C LEU A 499 -1.31 15.69 -21.03
N ILE A 500 -1.20 15.76 -22.36
CA ILE A 500 -2.37 15.81 -23.25
C ILE A 500 -3.12 14.47 -23.23
N VAL A 501 -2.39 13.34 -23.31
CA VAL A 501 -3.00 12.00 -23.22
C VAL A 501 -3.75 11.86 -21.89
N GLY A 502 -3.13 12.22 -20.77
CA GLY A 502 -3.76 12.18 -19.45
C GLY A 502 -5.00 13.06 -19.36
N THR A 503 -4.92 14.29 -19.87
CA THR A 503 -6.05 15.23 -19.89
C THR A 503 -7.21 14.70 -20.73
N VAL A 504 -6.92 14.10 -21.89
CA VAL A 504 -7.96 13.52 -22.77
C VAL A 504 -8.56 12.25 -22.16
N LEU A 505 -7.78 11.48 -21.41
CA LEU A 505 -8.27 10.31 -20.67
C LEU A 505 -9.14 10.71 -19.47
N GLY A 506 -8.90 11.84 -18.81
CA GLY A 506 -9.77 12.37 -17.76
C GLY A 506 -11.04 13.02 -18.33
N ASP A 507 -10.95 14.31 -18.64
CA ASP A 507 -12.08 15.15 -19.06
C ASP A 507 -12.33 15.16 -20.58
N GLY A 508 -11.52 14.44 -21.36
CA GLY A 508 -11.64 14.41 -22.82
C GLY A 508 -12.60 13.37 -23.38
N THR A 509 -13.00 13.61 -24.62
CA THR A 509 -13.62 12.62 -25.51
C THR A 509 -12.86 12.56 -26.82
N LEU A 510 -12.49 11.36 -27.25
CA LEU A 510 -11.91 11.09 -28.56
C LEU A 510 -12.91 10.26 -29.37
N ARG A 511 -13.35 10.80 -30.51
CA ARG A 511 -14.35 10.16 -31.37
C ARG A 511 -13.85 9.99 -32.79
N GLU A 512 -14.26 8.90 -33.38
CA GLU A 512 -14.19 8.71 -34.83
C GLU A 512 -15.53 9.08 -35.45
N LEU A 513 -15.48 9.90 -36.48
CA LEU A 513 -16.63 10.41 -37.23
C LEU A 513 -16.56 9.84 -38.65
N GLN A 514 -17.60 9.11 -39.02
CA GLN A 514 -17.75 8.54 -40.35
C GLN A 514 -18.46 9.54 -41.27
N ASN A 515 -17.79 9.97 -42.33
CA ASN A 515 -18.31 10.87 -43.35
C ASN A 515 -18.27 10.15 -44.70
N GLY A 516 -19.31 9.36 -44.99
CA GLY A 516 -19.36 8.49 -46.17
C GLY A 516 -18.28 7.41 -46.12
N THR A 517 -17.35 7.41 -47.09
CA THR A 517 -16.20 6.49 -47.14
C THR A 517 -14.97 7.00 -46.38
N SER A 518 -15.01 8.23 -45.86
CA SER A 518 -13.88 8.86 -45.16
C SER A 518 -14.08 8.87 -43.65
N HIS A 519 -12.99 8.68 -42.92
CA HIS A 519 -12.95 8.74 -41.46
C HIS A 519 -12.25 10.02 -41.01
N SER A 520 -12.82 10.70 -40.01
CA SER A 520 -12.19 11.86 -39.36
C SER A 520 -12.25 11.68 -37.85
N TYR A 521 -11.37 12.37 -37.12
CA TYR A 521 -11.30 12.27 -35.67
C TYR A 521 -11.61 13.60 -35.03
N GLN A 522 -12.36 13.56 -33.93
CA GLN A 522 -12.71 14.72 -33.13
C GLN A 522 -12.29 14.48 -31.68
N CYS A 523 -11.54 15.41 -31.12
CA CYS A 523 -11.19 15.45 -29.71
C CYS A 523 -11.92 16.65 -29.10
N LYS A 524 -12.59 16.43 -27.96
CA LYS A 524 -13.17 17.50 -27.16
C LYS A 524 -12.65 17.41 -25.74
N VAL A 525 -12.28 18.53 -25.14
CA VAL A 525 -11.95 18.63 -23.70
C VAL A 525 -12.84 19.70 -23.08
N ALA A 526 -13.39 19.42 -21.91
CA ALA A 526 -14.27 20.33 -21.18
C ALA A 526 -13.55 20.92 -19.97
N PHE A 527 -13.83 22.18 -19.67
CA PHE A 527 -13.29 22.94 -18.55
C PHE A 527 -14.44 23.63 -17.82
N GLY A 528 -14.41 23.68 -16.48
CA GLY A 528 -15.34 24.49 -15.71
C GLY A 528 -15.13 25.97 -15.99
N THR A 529 -16.19 26.78 -15.99
CA THR A 529 -16.07 28.25 -16.20
C THR A 529 -15.34 28.99 -15.08
N HIS A 530 -14.97 28.31 -14.00
CA HIS A 530 -14.19 28.86 -12.89
C HIS A 530 -12.72 28.42 -12.94
N GLU A 531 -12.34 27.59 -13.92
CA GLU A 531 -11.00 27.01 -14.03
C GLU A 531 -10.15 27.76 -15.07
N ASP A 532 -10.22 29.10 -15.11
CA ASP A 532 -9.56 29.94 -16.13
C ASP A 532 -8.06 29.64 -16.23
N GLY A 533 -7.37 29.46 -15.10
CA GLY A 533 -5.94 29.13 -15.09
C GLY A 533 -5.62 27.76 -15.70
N TRP A 534 -6.49 26.76 -15.53
CA TRP A 534 -6.31 25.45 -16.15
C TRP A 534 -6.63 25.49 -17.64
N TYR A 535 -7.70 26.21 -18.01
CA TYR A 535 -8.04 26.50 -19.39
C TYR A 535 -6.88 27.19 -20.13
N ASP A 536 -6.28 28.23 -19.54
CA ASP A 536 -5.15 28.94 -20.13
C ASP A 536 -3.92 28.04 -20.28
N THR A 537 -3.61 27.24 -19.26
CA THR A 537 -2.50 26.28 -19.30
C THR A 537 -2.66 25.31 -20.47
N PHE A 538 -3.84 24.71 -20.63
CA PHE A 538 -4.10 23.77 -21.72
C PHE A 538 -4.14 24.46 -23.08
N THR A 539 -4.72 25.67 -23.18
CA THR A 539 -4.82 26.40 -24.44
C THR A 539 -3.45 26.88 -24.92
N ASN A 540 -2.59 27.37 -24.02
CA ASN A 540 -1.20 27.71 -24.32
C ASN A 540 -0.44 26.47 -24.83
N LEU A 541 -0.65 25.30 -24.22
CA LEU A 541 -0.04 24.05 -24.70
C LEU A 541 -0.50 23.70 -26.14
N MET A 542 -1.77 23.90 -26.46
CA MET A 542 -2.27 23.69 -27.84
C MET A 542 -1.65 24.70 -28.82
N THR A 543 -1.56 25.97 -28.44
CA THR A 543 -0.94 27.03 -29.25
C THR A 543 0.54 26.75 -29.50
N ASP A 544 1.29 26.35 -28.47
CA ASP A 544 2.70 25.96 -28.57
C ASP A 544 2.90 24.84 -29.60
N MET A 545 1.93 23.92 -29.72
CA MET A 545 1.95 22.81 -30.67
C MET A 545 1.42 23.16 -32.06
N ASN A 546 1.09 24.43 -32.33
CA ASN A 546 0.42 24.90 -33.56
C ASN A 546 -0.96 24.23 -33.80
N ILE A 547 -1.67 23.93 -32.73
CA ILE A 547 -3.02 23.35 -32.75
C ILE A 547 -4.03 24.45 -32.49
N HIS A 548 -4.87 24.72 -33.49
CA HIS A 548 -5.99 25.65 -33.36
C HIS A 548 -7.17 24.94 -32.70
N THR A 549 -7.76 25.58 -31.69
CA THR A 549 -8.89 25.06 -30.93
C THR A 549 -10.15 25.84 -31.27
N HIS A 550 -11.29 25.15 -31.34
CA HIS A 550 -12.59 25.81 -31.45
C HIS A 550 -13.25 25.84 -30.07
N ARG A 551 -13.52 27.04 -29.56
CA ARG A 551 -14.14 27.26 -28.25
C ARG A 551 -15.65 27.28 -28.36
N THR A 552 -16.34 26.57 -27.46
CA THR A 552 -17.80 26.63 -27.34
C THR A 552 -18.20 26.69 -25.88
N LEU A 553 -18.99 27.70 -25.51
CA LEU A 553 -19.60 27.78 -24.18
C LEU A 553 -20.84 26.89 -24.16
N VAL A 554 -20.95 26.03 -23.15
CA VAL A 554 -22.11 25.15 -22.95
C VAL A 554 -22.66 25.38 -21.56
N GLU A 555 -23.91 25.83 -21.49
CA GLU A 555 -24.65 25.97 -20.24
C GLU A 555 -25.67 24.84 -20.12
N LYS A 556 -25.73 24.23 -18.94
CA LYS A 556 -26.76 23.25 -18.57
C LYS A 556 -27.47 23.75 -17.33
N VAL A 557 -28.80 23.74 -17.37
CA VAL A 557 -29.66 24.04 -16.23
C VAL A 557 -30.25 22.73 -15.73
N PHE A 558 -30.08 22.45 -14.44
CA PHE A 558 -30.56 21.24 -13.80
C PHE A 558 -31.60 21.60 -12.76
N VAL A 559 -32.73 20.89 -12.73
CA VAL A 559 -33.76 21.08 -11.71
C VAL A 559 -33.76 19.82 -10.84
N GLY A 560 -33.33 19.96 -9.58
CA GLY A 560 -33.34 18.84 -8.62
C GLY A 560 -34.75 18.55 -8.07
N GLU A 561 -34.92 17.41 -7.39
CA GLU A 561 -36.11 17.10 -6.59
C GLU A 561 -36.25 18.14 -5.48
N GLY A 562 -37.06 19.18 -5.72
CA GLY A 562 -37.15 20.37 -4.87
C GLY A 562 -37.22 21.69 -5.64
N GLY A 563 -37.06 21.67 -6.97
CA GLY A 563 -37.28 22.84 -7.84
C GLY A 563 -36.11 23.83 -7.89
N VAL A 564 -34.99 23.54 -7.22
CA VAL A 564 -33.79 24.38 -7.27
C VAL A 564 -33.06 24.16 -8.60
N ALA A 565 -32.97 25.22 -9.40
CA ALA A 565 -32.25 25.21 -10.67
C ALA A 565 -30.74 25.43 -10.45
N VAL A 566 -29.91 24.39 -10.60
CA VAL A 566 -28.45 24.49 -10.60
C VAL A 566 -27.97 24.71 -12.03
N LYS A 567 -27.26 25.81 -12.29
CA LYS A 567 -26.63 26.07 -13.60
C LYS A 567 -25.18 25.59 -13.56
N HIS A 568 -24.81 24.67 -14.44
CA HIS A 568 -23.40 24.39 -14.73
C HIS A 568 -23.05 24.95 -16.10
N ALA A 569 -22.05 25.81 -16.14
CA ALA A 569 -21.44 26.27 -17.37
C ALA A 569 -20.07 25.59 -17.54
N ALA A 570 -19.75 25.19 -18.77
CA ALA A 570 -18.46 24.61 -19.13
C ALA A 570 -18.00 25.17 -20.48
N VAL A 571 -16.70 25.40 -20.61
CA VAL A 571 -16.05 25.72 -21.87
C VAL A 571 -15.58 24.43 -22.52
N ARG A 572 -15.92 24.20 -23.77
CA ARG A 572 -15.44 23.06 -24.56
C ARG A 572 -14.46 23.52 -25.62
N LEU A 573 -13.34 22.83 -25.71
CA LEU A 573 -12.37 22.98 -26.78
C LEU A 573 -12.47 21.79 -27.72
N GLU A 574 -12.69 22.05 -29.01
CA GLU A 574 -12.65 21.03 -30.05
C GLU A 574 -11.35 21.12 -30.85
N CYS A 575 -10.64 19.98 -30.95
CA CYS A 575 -9.29 19.90 -31.49
C CYS A 575 -9.16 18.77 -32.52
N TYR A 576 -9.41 19.04 -33.80
CA TYR A 576 -9.36 18.02 -34.88
C TYR A 576 -7.93 17.56 -35.20
N LYS A 577 -6.96 18.50 -35.26
CA LYS A 577 -5.54 18.16 -35.49
C LYS A 577 -5.00 17.25 -34.37
N LEU A 578 -5.34 17.59 -33.12
CA LEU A 578 -4.97 16.79 -31.96
C LEU A 578 -5.55 15.37 -32.03
N ALA A 579 -6.84 15.24 -32.34
CA ALA A 579 -7.51 13.94 -32.42
C ALA A 579 -6.81 12.99 -33.40
N SER A 580 -6.41 13.52 -34.56
CA SER A 580 -5.67 12.76 -35.58
C SER A 580 -4.31 12.27 -35.09
N LEU A 581 -3.61 13.06 -34.28
CA LEU A 581 -2.32 12.70 -33.70
C LEU A 581 -2.50 11.64 -32.60
N LEU A 582 -3.45 11.85 -31.68
CA LEU A 582 -3.72 10.95 -30.55
C LEU A 582 -4.03 9.52 -31.00
N VAL A 583 -4.83 9.35 -32.06
CA VAL A 583 -5.12 8.02 -32.62
C VAL A 583 -3.86 7.37 -33.19
N ARG A 584 -3.01 8.14 -33.88
CA ARG A 584 -1.78 7.62 -34.51
C ARG A 584 -0.69 7.25 -33.53
N ILE A 585 -0.66 7.89 -32.37
CA ILE A 585 0.24 7.50 -31.28
C ILE A 585 -0.32 6.32 -30.46
N GLY A 586 -1.55 5.86 -30.74
CA GLY A 586 -2.10 4.63 -30.16
C GLY A 586 -3.29 4.81 -29.20
N MET A 587 -3.89 6.00 -29.08
CA MET A 587 -5.15 6.14 -28.35
C MET A 587 -6.32 5.56 -29.16
N THR A 588 -7.19 4.82 -28.49
CA THR A 588 -8.38 4.24 -29.14
C THR A 588 -9.57 5.20 -29.06
N PRO A 589 -10.21 5.55 -30.19
CA PRO A 589 -11.40 6.41 -30.19
C PRO A 589 -12.64 5.66 -29.70
N ASN A 590 -13.70 6.42 -29.36
CA ASN A 590 -15.03 5.93 -29.02
C ASN A 590 -15.12 5.09 -27.72
N ILE A 591 -14.11 5.14 -26.85
CA ILE A 591 -14.15 4.46 -25.55
C ILE A 591 -15.05 5.21 -24.56
N LYS A 592 -15.96 4.48 -23.89
CA LYS A 592 -16.80 5.00 -22.80
C LYS A 592 -16.05 5.02 -21.47
N ALA A 593 -16.45 5.91 -20.56
CA ALA A 593 -15.78 6.12 -19.27
C ALA A 593 -15.48 4.83 -18.46
N PRO A 594 -16.39 3.85 -18.32
CA PRO A 594 -16.10 2.61 -17.58
C PRO A 594 -15.06 1.68 -18.24
N HIS A 595 -14.80 1.87 -19.53
CA HIS A 595 -13.89 1.04 -20.32
C HIS A 595 -12.60 1.79 -20.72
N LYS A 596 -12.37 2.98 -20.16
CA LYS A 596 -11.13 3.75 -20.40
C LYS A 596 -9.94 2.93 -19.92
N THR A 597 -8.89 2.87 -20.72
CA THR A 597 -7.63 2.21 -20.38
C THR A 597 -6.47 3.02 -20.94
N ILE A 598 -5.34 3.00 -20.26
CA ILE A 598 -4.05 3.42 -20.81
C ILE A 598 -3.60 2.33 -21.80
N PRO A 599 -3.29 2.69 -23.07
CA PRO A 599 -2.77 1.74 -24.04
C PRO A 599 -1.54 0.98 -23.52
N ALA A 600 -1.48 -0.32 -23.81
CA ALA A 600 -0.39 -1.21 -23.42
C ALA A 600 1.01 -0.68 -23.79
N ALA A 601 1.12 -0.07 -24.97
CA ALA A 601 2.35 0.54 -25.45
C ALA A 601 2.83 1.66 -24.52
N PHE A 602 1.92 2.41 -23.89
CA PHE A 602 2.27 3.53 -23.02
C PHE A 602 2.83 3.08 -21.68
N MET A 603 2.39 1.93 -21.16
CA MET A 603 2.90 1.34 -19.91
C MET A 603 4.40 0.98 -19.98
N ARG A 604 4.98 0.99 -21.19
CA ARG A 604 6.39 0.70 -21.48
C ARG A 604 7.21 1.93 -21.89
N LEU A 605 6.66 3.13 -21.74
CA LEU A 605 7.32 4.37 -22.16
C LEU A 605 8.13 4.99 -21.02
N GLU A 606 8.87 6.05 -21.39
CA GLU A 606 9.77 6.75 -20.49
C GLU A 606 9.06 7.45 -19.33
N LYS A 607 9.84 7.68 -18.27
CA LYS A 607 9.42 8.33 -17.03
C LYS A 607 8.65 9.62 -17.24
N GLU A 608 9.17 10.53 -18.07
CA GLU A 608 8.55 11.85 -18.29
C GLU A 608 7.21 11.78 -19.00
N PHE A 609 7.05 10.87 -19.96
CA PHE A 609 5.76 10.65 -20.63
C PHE A 609 4.72 10.11 -19.65
N LEU A 610 5.09 9.13 -18.82
CA LEU A 610 4.21 8.57 -17.78
C LEU A 610 3.87 9.58 -16.69
N ALA A 611 4.83 10.43 -16.27
CA ALA A 611 4.58 11.53 -15.36
C ALA A 611 3.59 12.54 -15.97
N GLY A 612 3.70 12.84 -17.27
CA GLY A 612 2.73 13.63 -18.00
C GLY A 612 1.32 13.03 -17.97
N ILE A 613 1.17 11.72 -18.20
CA ILE A 613 -0.14 11.05 -18.13
C ILE A 613 -0.76 11.22 -16.74
N LEU A 614 0.02 10.98 -15.68
CA LEU A 614 -0.46 11.15 -14.30
C LEU A 614 -0.81 12.61 -14.00
N ASP A 615 0.00 13.57 -14.42
CA ASP A 615 -0.30 14.99 -14.29
C ASP A 615 -1.64 15.33 -14.95
N GLY A 616 -1.86 14.93 -16.20
CA GLY A 616 -3.11 15.21 -16.90
C GLY A 616 -4.34 14.59 -16.23
N LEU A 617 -4.24 13.34 -15.77
CA LEU A 617 -5.32 12.65 -15.06
C LEU A 617 -5.65 13.30 -13.71
N PHE A 618 -4.64 13.67 -12.92
CA PHE A 618 -4.87 14.31 -11.62
C PHE A 618 -5.21 15.81 -11.74
N SER A 619 -4.79 16.47 -12.82
CA SER A 619 -5.17 17.84 -13.15
C SER A 619 -6.65 17.94 -13.56
N THR A 620 -7.23 16.87 -14.14
CA THR A 620 -8.65 16.76 -14.52
C THR A 620 -9.49 16.18 -13.39
N ASP A 621 -9.62 14.86 -13.31
CA ASP A 621 -10.45 14.13 -12.35
C ASP A 621 -9.80 13.97 -10.95
N GLY A 622 -8.67 14.63 -10.70
CA GLY A 622 -8.00 14.63 -9.41
C GLY A 622 -8.42 15.74 -8.47
N SER A 623 -8.26 15.50 -7.16
CA SER A 623 -8.50 16.49 -6.10
C SER A 623 -7.43 16.44 -5.02
N VAL A 624 -7.06 17.63 -4.54
CA VAL A 624 -6.15 17.81 -3.40
C VAL A 624 -6.99 18.19 -2.19
N LEU A 625 -7.16 17.26 -1.25
CA LEU A 625 -8.04 17.43 -0.10
C LEU A 625 -7.23 17.83 1.13
N MET A 626 -7.41 19.08 1.55
CA MET A 626 -6.83 19.69 2.74
C MET A 626 -7.67 19.31 3.99
N LYS A 627 -7.62 18.05 4.45
CA LYS A 627 -8.19 17.72 5.77
C LYS A 627 -7.16 18.04 6.87
N GLN A 628 -7.60 18.76 7.92
CA GLN A 628 -6.75 19.27 9.01
C GLN A 628 -5.78 18.25 9.65
N ASP A 629 -6.09 16.95 9.58
CA ASP A 629 -5.25 15.89 10.18
C ASP A 629 -4.74 14.82 9.20
N ASN A 630 -5.18 14.81 7.93
CA ASN A 630 -4.80 13.80 6.92
C ASN A 630 -4.96 14.36 5.49
N PRO A 631 -3.96 15.11 4.97
CA PRO A 631 -3.98 15.53 3.58
C PRO A 631 -3.97 14.30 2.67
N MET A 632 -4.74 14.37 1.58
CA MET A 632 -4.80 13.30 0.59
C MET A 632 -4.90 13.86 -0.82
N LEU A 633 -4.17 13.23 -1.73
CA LEU A 633 -4.32 13.41 -3.16
C LEU A 633 -5.21 12.27 -3.67
N ARG A 634 -6.28 12.61 -4.38
CA ARG A 634 -7.27 11.65 -4.90
C ARG A 634 -7.35 11.76 -6.40
N PHE A 635 -7.49 10.63 -7.10
CA PHE A 635 -7.95 10.56 -8.49
C PHE A 635 -9.21 9.71 -8.59
N HIS A 636 -10.20 10.17 -9.34
CA HIS A 636 -11.50 9.53 -9.49
C HIS A 636 -11.67 8.95 -10.89
N THR A 637 -12.22 7.73 -11.01
CA THR A 637 -12.58 7.15 -12.32
C THR A 637 -13.74 6.17 -12.20
N SER A 638 -14.45 5.95 -13.31
CA SER A 638 -15.46 4.88 -13.42
C SER A 638 -14.91 3.58 -14.03
N SER A 639 -13.65 3.58 -14.48
CA SER A 639 -12.97 2.39 -15.00
C SER A 639 -12.04 1.79 -13.96
N TYR A 640 -12.30 0.53 -13.61
CA TYR A 640 -11.43 -0.22 -12.70
C TYR A 640 -10.06 -0.47 -13.32
N GLU A 641 -10.02 -0.81 -14.60
CA GLU A 641 -8.79 -1.06 -15.35
C GLU A 641 -7.91 0.19 -15.41
N LEU A 642 -8.48 1.36 -15.68
CA LEU A 642 -7.74 2.63 -15.60
C LEU A 642 -7.20 2.85 -14.18
N ALA A 643 -8.01 2.61 -13.15
CA ALA A 643 -7.56 2.76 -11.76
C ALA A 643 -6.36 1.84 -11.44
N GLN A 644 -6.40 0.58 -11.91
CA GLN A 644 -5.30 -0.36 -11.75
C GLN A 644 -4.04 0.07 -12.50
N GLN A 645 -4.17 0.54 -13.74
CA GLN A 645 -3.04 1.02 -14.52
C GLN A 645 -2.41 2.27 -13.89
N VAL A 646 -3.22 3.21 -13.40
CA VAL A 646 -2.73 4.38 -12.68
C VAL A 646 -2.03 3.97 -11.38
N ARG A 647 -2.59 3.03 -10.60
CA ARG A 647 -1.93 2.47 -9.41
C ARG A 647 -0.57 1.85 -9.76
N LEU A 648 -0.49 1.09 -10.85
CA LEU A 648 0.76 0.46 -11.29
C LEU A 648 1.80 1.51 -11.73
N ILE A 649 1.42 2.52 -12.50
CA ILE A 649 2.32 3.61 -12.89
C ILE A 649 2.81 4.37 -11.64
N LEU A 650 1.92 4.68 -10.68
CA LEU A 650 2.32 5.27 -9.40
C LEU A 650 3.37 4.42 -8.69
N LEU A 651 3.20 3.09 -8.69
CA LEU A 651 4.20 2.19 -8.14
C LEU A 651 5.55 2.29 -8.86
N GLN A 652 5.63 2.62 -10.17
CA GLN A 652 6.90 2.90 -10.90
C GLN A 652 7.62 4.16 -10.41
N PHE A 653 6.89 5.09 -9.81
CA PHE A 653 7.47 6.24 -9.11
C PHE A 653 7.72 5.92 -7.63
N GLY A 654 7.51 4.68 -7.18
CA GLY A 654 7.54 4.30 -5.77
C GLY A 654 6.46 5.00 -4.92
N ILE A 655 5.35 5.39 -5.56
CA ILE A 655 4.19 6.01 -4.90
C ILE A 655 3.11 4.94 -4.70
N HIS A 656 2.69 4.70 -3.45
CA HIS A 656 1.60 3.77 -3.17
C HIS A 656 0.24 4.47 -3.25
N GLY A 657 -0.49 4.22 -4.34
CA GLY A 657 -1.89 4.60 -4.48
C GLY A 657 -2.83 3.47 -4.07
N ARG A 658 -3.80 3.74 -3.20
CA ARG A 658 -4.83 2.77 -2.78
C ARG A 658 -6.14 3.02 -3.50
N ILE A 659 -6.71 2.00 -4.15
CA ILE A 659 -8.01 2.07 -4.82
C ILE A 659 -9.12 1.76 -3.82
N TYR A 660 -10.08 2.66 -3.70
CA TYR A 660 -11.30 2.48 -2.95
C TYR A 660 -12.47 2.42 -3.93
N ARG A 661 -13.30 1.39 -3.78
CA ARG A 661 -14.55 1.26 -4.52
C ARG A 661 -15.66 2.00 -3.78
N ALA A 662 -16.41 2.82 -4.51
CA ALA A 662 -17.59 3.50 -4.02
C ALA A 662 -18.74 3.28 -5.01
N THR A 663 -19.92 2.97 -4.50
CA THR A 663 -21.16 2.99 -5.30
C THR A 663 -21.81 4.34 -5.08
N ARG A 664 -22.16 5.04 -6.17
CA ARG A 664 -22.96 6.27 -6.08
C ARG A 664 -24.37 6.00 -6.58
N ASP A 665 -25.33 6.19 -5.69
CA ASP A 665 -26.76 6.22 -5.98
C ASP A 665 -27.19 7.69 -5.99
N GLU A 666 -26.97 8.38 -7.11
CA GLU A 666 -27.43 9.77 -7.29
C GLU A 666 -28.34 9.88 -8.52
N ASP A 667 -29.63 10.09 -8.25
CA ASP A 667 -30.75 10.23 -9.21
C ASP A 667 -30.86 11.65 -9.81
N LEU A 668 -29.75 12.35 -10.01
CA LEU A 668 -29.79 13.62 -10.72
C LEU A 668 -29.88 13.36 -12.22
N MET A 669 -31.08 13.50 -12.79
CA MET A 669 -31.37 13.23 -14.20
C MET A 669 -31.29 14.49 -15.07
N TYR A 670 -30.66 14.37 -16.24
CA TYR A 670 -30.66 15.38 -17.29
C TYR A 670 -30.84 14.72 -18.66
N ASP A 671 -31.85 15.15 -19.42
CA ASP A 671 -32.13 14.63 -20.76
C ASP A 671 -32.27 13.08 -20.80
N GLY A 672 -32.98 12.54 -19.80
CA GLY A 672 -33.16 11.09 -19.62
C GLY A 672 -31.92 10.30 -19.19
N ARG A 673 -30.81 10.97 -18.81
CA ARG A 673 -29.55 10.33 -18.37
C ARG A 673 -29.15 10.78 -16.97
N SER A 674 -28.68 9.86 -16.13
CA SER A 674 -28.10 10.19 -14.82
C SER A 674 -26.82 11.01 -14.99
N MET A 675 -26.69 12.11 -14.22
CA MET A 675 -25.62 13.10 -14.31
C MET A 675 -24.32 12.60 -13.68
N TYR A 676 -24.40 11.88 -12.55
CA TYR A 676 -23.23 11.34 -11.86
C TYR A 676 -22.87 9.92 -12.31
N GLY A 677 -23.69 9.34 -13.17
CA GLY A 677 -23.57 7.98 -13.66
C GLY A 677 -23.78 7.01 -12.51
N THR A 678 -24.95 6.38 -12.48
CA THR A 678 -25.21 5.23 -11.61
C THR A 678 -24.17 4.14 -11.87
N GLY A 679 -23.57 3.62 -10.80
CA GLY A 679 -22.63 2.51 -10.90
C GLY A 679 -21.37 2.70 -10.06
N GLU A 680 -20.43 1.81 -10.30
CA GLU A 680 -19.20 1.72 -9.52
C GLU A 680 -18.21 2.80 -9.91
N LYS A 681 -17.60 3.39 -8.88
CA LYS A 681 -16.55 4.37 -8.98
C LYS A 681 -15.34 3.91 -8.19
N TYR A 682 -14.18 4.35 -8.63
CA TYR A 682 -12.89 3.97 -8.09
C TYR A 682 -12.09 5.22 -7.76
N ASP A 683 -11.77 5.40 -6.49
CA ASP A 683 -10.95 6.49 -5.98
C ASP A 683 -9.55 5.97 -5.67
N ILE A 684 -8.53 6.49 -6.34
CA ILE A 684 -7.13 6.25 -5.99
C ILE A 684 -6.70 7.30 -4.98
N LEU A 685 -6.33 6.89 -3.77
CA LEU A 685 -5.85 7.79 -2.72
C LEU A 685 -4.34 7.63 -2.50
N ILE A 686 -3.65 8.76 -2.50
CA ILE A 686 -2.23 8.91 -2.18
C ILE A 686 -2.14 9.74 -0.90
N MET A 687 -1.34 9.26 0.06
CA MET A 687 -1.22 9.85 1.40
C MET A 687 0.25 9.91 1.85
N ASN A 688 0.55 10.76 2.82
CA ASN A 688 1.84 10.85 3.51
C ASN A 688 3.02 11.10 2.54
N GLU A 689 4.15 10.40 2.71
CA GLU A 689 5.35 10.50 1.84
C GLU A 689 5.05 10.31 0.35
N GLY A 690 3.98 9.57 -0.01
CA GLY A 690 3.53 9.44 -1.39
C GLY A 690 3.12 10.77 -2.01
N ILE A 691 2.59 11.72 -1.21
CA ILE A 691 2.25 13.07 -1.65
C ILE A 691 3.52 13.88 -1.93
N ALA A 692 4.50 13.83 -1.02
CA ALA A 692 5.77 14.52 -1.20
C ALA A 692 6.52 14.01 -2.44
N ARG A 693 6.54 12.69 -2.63
CA ARG A 693 7.13 12.06 -3.82
C ARG A 693 6.33 12.37 -5.08
N PHE A 694 4.99 12.39 -5.04
CA PHE A 694 4.17 12.83 -6.17
C PHE A 694 4.50 14.27 -6.57
N HIS A 695 4.61 15.19 -5.61
CA HIS A 695 4.99 16.57 -5.87
C HIS A 695 6.39 16.69 -6.50
N ALA A 696 7.37 15.95 -5.98
CA ALA A 696 8.75 16.01 -6.47
C ALA A 696 8.95 15.37 -7.86
N GLU A 697 8.31 14.22 -8.11
CA GLU A 697 8.55 13.40 -9.30
C GLU A 697 7.55 13.67 -10.43
N ILE A 698 6.34 14.13 -10.10
CA ILE A 698 5.24 14.31 -11.05
C ILE A 698 4.76 15.76 -11.04
N GLY A 699 4.32 16.31 -9.90
CA GLY A 699 3.71 17.64 -9.85
C GLY A 699 2.36 17.71 -10.59
N LEU A 700 1.77 18.91 -10.67
CA LEU A 700 0.51 19.16 -11.37
C LEU A 700 0.60 20.42 -12.22
N SER A 701 -0.01 20.37 -13.41
CA SER A 701 -0.13 21.49 -14.32
C SER A 701 -1.36 22.35 -14.03
N HIS A 702 -2.40 21.81 -13.38
CA HIS A 702 -3.53 22.63 -12.92
C HIS A 702 -3.08 23.61 -11.81
N PRO A 703 -3.13 24.94 -12.01
CA PRO A 703 -2.49 25.91 -11.10
C PRO A 703 -2.97 25.83 -9.65
N GLU A 704 -4.28 25.80 -9.41
CA GLU A 704 -4.82 25.74 -8.04
C GLU A 704 -4.49 24.42 -7.33
N LYS A 705 -4.61 23.28 -8.04
CA LYS A 705 -4.28 21.96 -7.49
C LYS A 705 -2.78 21.86 -7.23
N ALA A 706 -1.93 22.41 -8.09
CA ALA A 706 -0.49 22.47 -7.92
C ALA A 706 -0.08 23.28 -6.67
N ALA A 707 -0.70 24.45 -6.46
CA ALA A 707 -0.45 25.26 -5.27
C ALA A 707 -0.83 24.52 -3.98
N ARG A 708 -2.00 23.87 -3.95
CA ARG A 708 -2.42 23.05 -2.80
C ARG A 708 -1.53 21.83 -2.59
N LEU A 709 -1.12 21.16 -3.67
CA LEU A 709 -0.22 20.01 -3.60
C LEU A 709 1.15 20.41 -3.01
N LYS A 710 1.67 21.56 -3.41
CA LYS A 710 2.91 22.11 -2.86
C LYS A 710 2.79 22.38 -1.36
N GLU A 711 1.71 23.04 -0.94
CA GLU A 711 1.45 23.34 0.48
C GLU A 711 1.45 22.07 1.35
N ILE A 712 0.77 21.00 0.91
CA ILE A 712 0.75 19.74 1.67
C ILE A 712 2.04 18.93 1.56
N ALA A 713 2.82 19.11 0.50
CA ALA A 713 4.08 18.41 0.33
C ALA A 713 5.17 18.99 1.26
N GLU A 714 5.14 20.29 1.53
CA GLU A 714 6.09 20.96 2.45
C GLU A 714 5.95 20.52 3.93
N ASP A 715 4.79 19.92 4.29
CA ASP A 715 4.56 19.34 5.62
C ASP A 715 5.27 17.99 5.86
N TRP A 716 5.85 17.39 4.81
CA TRP A 716 6.50 16.07 4.82
C TRP A 716 7.97 16.16 4.41
#